data_AF-A0A4Y7SSN2-F1
#
_entry.id   AF-A0A4Y7SSN2-F1
#
_cell.length_a   1.000
_cell.length_b   1.000
_cell.length_c   1.000
_cell.angle_alpha   90.00
_cell.angle_beta   90.00
_cell.angle_gamma   90.00
#
_symmetry.space_group_name_H-M   'P 1'
#
loop_
_entity.id
_entity.type
_entity.pdbx_description
1 polymer ?
#
loop_
_entity_poly.entity_id
_entity_poly.type
_entity_poly.pdbx_seq_one_letter_code
_entity_poly.pdbx_strand_id
1 'polypeptide(L)'
;MKRGFLSRAIDSGRAVAPPERKPSPEPELKAATVLRDAFTQMREIAMPVNPRVTIPETTAEGKREITRIREATEDVMRSINIEFMKEGDESIKHILAPIFHTNLPLMLKWFFFICRESSWVYSELPMFEADWLGLRATSECLMNFYYHSPRELQIALTDLPSFTGLMLWLWNWRGAIDGNSFSFQAAVQKRDCPVIVLLTAILNFSEETTRNFHRHVAALSPGRQRQFINSAIARMDECSDLAMLTPDFKDRLPHWIVWIVSLAMNFIDIPSYSRIYAKARFPARALEIAVKYKKLKATPDFDMTESRKLPFAVAVSTKFFPPQPGKTTMQLVRETLPDLIRAGLLEVFVDHLLSQSENTPFPWSVWVYQDPTNRPFTIVTFLCVHLPIFKATRAALEKIPALKVKMLEKGWRAQHWTPGMKTFMLYEHVWEEHLKDAETKVSLCHNLNHHLKKNVTAPFKPKECSSCKLAVYCSEECQKEDWGTFHKAECPGSRCYRIDRQLASSWLPHNHRAFFLSLLHRGVLSWEVGMPADSILSLTTPTSSTPVLEYTHAPFTSDHKGKLELSKNLVMQWNTLYSPPKVIFNSIAAFLKFTHGGIPVYRDPRWLEMYRDLLVSTSGVGNVKGRPASVRLDGRKRRTRLALCVAFDGLYWIYVLGRFAVINEERKTRVELLNGYVKVEERDKIDEGMVSDRIE
;
A
#
# COMPACT_ATOMS: atom_id res chain seq x y z
N MET A 1 -33.74 -16.57 25.40
CA MET A 1 -34.53 -15.51 26.08
C MET A 1 -35.53 -14.95 25.08
N LYS A 2 -36.81 -15.26 25.27
CA LYS A 2 -37.94 -14.77 24.46
C LYS A 2 -38.24 -13.31 24.83
N ARG A 3 -38.52 -12.45 23.85
CA ARG A 3 -39.24 -11.18 24.08
C ARG A 3 -40.53 -11.20 23.25
N GLY A 4 -41.64 -11.23 23.97
CA GLY A 4 -42.98 -11.08 23.43
C GLY A 4 -43.31 -9.59 23.22
N PHE A 5 -44.04 -9.32 22.15
CA PHE A 5 -44.69 -8.04 21.90
C PHE A 5 -46.18 -8.19 22.23
N LEU A 6 -46.65 -7.35 23.15
CA LEU A 6 -48.05 -7.19 23.52
C LEU A 6 -48.70 -6.22 22.53
N SER A 7 -49.73 -6.69 21.82
CA SER A 7 -50.64 -5.87 21.02
C SER A 7 -51.60 -5.11 21.94
N ARG A 8 -51.73 -3.80 21.74
CA ARG A 8 -52.94 -3.05 22.10
C ARG A 8 -53.63 -2.60 20.82
N ALA A 9 -54.84 -3.10 20.64
CA ALA A 9 -55.79 -2.60 19.66
C ALA A 9 -56.30 -1.23 20.11
N ILE A 10 -56.20 -0.24 19.23
CA ILE A 10 -57.00 1.00 19.29
C ILE A 10 -57.76 1.04 17.96
N ASP A 11 -59.06 0.80 18.05
CA ASP A 11 -60.03 1.16 17.04
C ASP A 11 -60.02 2.69 16.88
N SER A 12 -59.66 3.17 15.69
CA SER A 12 -59.88 4.55 15.29
C SER A 12 -60.57 4.55 13.93
N GLY A 13 -61.75 5.17 13.89
CA GLY A 13 -62.59 5.25 12.70
C GLY A 13 -61.85 5.88 11.53
N ARG A 14 -61.96 5.25 10.36
CA ARG A 14 -61.54 5.80 9.07
C ARG A 14 -62.41 7.01 8.73
N ALA A 15 -61.85 8.21 8.88
CA ALA A 15 -62.26 9.35 8.07
C ALA A 15 -61.63 9.22 6.68
N VAL A 16 -62.45 9.27 5.63
CA VAL A 16 -61.99 9.34 4.23
C VAL A 16 -61.31 10.70 4.04
N ALA A 17 -59.99 10.68 3.83
CA ALA A 17 -59.25 11.89 3.48
C ALA A 17 -59.78 12.45 2.15
N PRO A 18 -59.98 13.78 2.03
CA PRO A 18 -60.38 14.38 0.76
C PRO A 18 -59.34 14.09 -0.32
N PRO A 19 -59.73 13.95 -1.60
CA PRO A 19 -58.79 13.68 -2.68
C PRO A 19 -57.72 14.77 -2.72
N GLU A 20 -56.46 14.39 -2.56
CA GLU A 20 -55.31 15.28 -2.72
C GLU A 20 -55.43 15.96 -4.09
N ARG A 21 -55.65 17.28 -4.09
CA ARG A 21 -55.55 18.09 -5.30
C ARG A 21 -54.11 17.97 -5.78
N LYS A 22 -53.90 17.26 -6.89
CA LYS A 22 -52.61 17.27 -7.59
C LYS A 22 -52.21 18.72 -7.86
N PRO A 23 -51.02 19.17 -7.43
CA PRO A 23 -50.55 20.52 -7.73
C PRO A 23 -50.56 20.74 -9.26
N SER A 24 -50.93 21.94 -9.69
CA SER A 24 -50.89 22.35 -11.10
C SER A 24 -49.45 22.24 -11.63
N PRO A 25 -49.19 21.62 -12.81
CA PRO A 25 -47.85 21.45 -13.39
C PRO A 25 -47.19 22.76 -13.90
N GLU A 26 -47.86 23.90 -13.70
CA GLU A 26 -47.44 25.22 -14.19
C GLU A 26 -46.05 25.70 -13.68
N PRO A 27 -45.65 25.46 -12.41
CA PRO A 27 -44.32 25.86 -11.93
C PRO A 27 -43.18 25.06 -12.56
N GLU A 28 -43.37 23.75 -12.77
CA GLU A 28 -42.36 22.84 -13.31
C GLU A 28 -42.03 23.18 -14.77
N LEU A 29 -43.08 23.44 -15.57
CA LEU A 29 -42.94 23.82 -16.97
C LEU A 29 -42.26 25.18 -17.13
N LYS A 30 -42.53 26.11 -16.20
CA LYS A 30 -41.86 27.43 -16.16
C LYS A 30 -40.37 27.28 -15.89
N ALA A 31 -39.98 26.48 -14.90
CA ALA A 31 -38.57 26.22 -14.59
C ALA A 31 -37.83 25.59 -15.79
N ALA A 32 -38.45 24.61 -16.45
CA ALA A 32 -37.90 23.98 -17.64
C ALA A 32 -37.72 24.95 -18.82
N THR A 33 -38.65 25.89 -18.99
CA THR A 33 -38.58 26.93 -20.04
C THR A 33 -37.44 27.89 -19.78
N VAL A 34 -37.34 28.44 -18.55
CA VAL A 34 -36.25 29.34 -18.14
C VAL A 34 -34.88 28.68 -18.35
N LEU A 35 -34.74 27.41 -17.99
CA LEU A 35 -33.48 26.69 -18.16
C LEU A 35 -33.12 26.46 -19.64
N ARG A 36 -34.09 26.15 -20.50
CA ARG A 36 -33.87 26.02 -21.96
C ARG A 36 -33.45 27.34 -22.58
N ASP A 37 -34.10 28.43 -22.18
CA ASP A 37 -33.78 29.76 -22.68
C ASP A 37 -32.37 30.17 -22.24
N ALA A 38 -32.00 29.91 -20.99
CA ALA A 38 -30.65 30.16 -20.49
C ALA A 38 -29.58 29.38 -21.29
N PHE A 39 -29.78 28.08 -21.54
CA PHE A 39 -28.85 27.30 -22.36
C PHE A 39 -28.82 27.72 -23.83
N THR A 40 -29.93 28.22 -24.37
CA THR A 40 -30.00 28.77 -25.72
C THR A 40 -29.17 30.05 -25.80
N GLN A 41 -29.33 30.97 -24.84
CA GLN A 41 -28.53 32.18 -24.74
C GLN A 41 -27.03 31.85 -24.59
N MET A 42 -26.66 30.91 -23.73
CA MET A 42 -25.28 30.45 -23.55
C MET A 42 -24.66 29.85 -24.82
N ARG A 43 -25.47 29.35 -25.76
CA ARG A 43 -25.03 28.80 -27.04
C ARG A 43 -24.84 29.88 -28.09
N GLU A 44 -25.69 30.91 -28.06
CA GLU A 44 -25.63 32.05 -28.96
C GLU A 44 -24.48 33.01 -28.61
N ILE A 45 -24.15 33.12 -27.32
CA ILE A 45 -23.01 33.92 -26.86
C ILE A 45 -21.71 33.24 -27.30
N ALA A 46 -20.96 33.93 -28.16
CA ALA A 46 -19.62 33.49 -28.56
C ALA A 46 -18.68 33.52 -27.35
N MET A 47 -18.19 32.36 -26.92
CA MET A 47 -17.27 32.31 -25.78
C MET A 47 -16.00 33.11 -26.07
N PRO A 48 -15.63 34.08 -25.22
CA PRO A 48 -14.43 34.88 -25.44
C PRO A 48 -13.19 33.98 -25.45
N VAL A 49 -12.42 34.02 -26.55
CA VAL A 49 -11.19 33.23 -26.69
C VAL A 49 -10.07 33.80 -25.80
N ASN A 50 -10.07 35.13 -25.62
CA ASN A 50 -9.22 35.84 -24.68
C ASN A 50 -9.86 37.19 -24.33
N PRO A 51 -10.59 37.31 -23.20
CA PRO A 51 -11.36 38.52 -22.89
C PRO A 51 -10.50 39.79 -22.87
N ARG A 52 -9.20 39.68 -22.56
CA ARG A 52 -8.26 40.82 -22.57
C ARG A 52 -7.91 41.33 -23.97
N VAL A 53 -8.16 40.54 -25.02
CA VAL A 53 -7.79 40.86 -26.41
C VAL A 53 -9.02 41.09 -27.28
N THR A 54 -10.12 40.36 -27.08
CA THR A 54 -11.26 40.39 -28.01
C THR A 54 -12.25 41.52 -27.76
N ILE A 55 -12.45 41.99 -26.52
CA ILE A 55 -13.43 43.05 -26.22
C ILE A 55 -12.89 43.90 -25.07
N PRO A 56 -12.59 45.20 -25.26
CA PRO A 56 -12.14 46.03 -24.16
C PRO A 56 -13.25 46.14 -23.11
N GLU A 57 -12.96 45.78 -21.86
CA GLU A 57 -13.84 45.90 -20.68
C GLU A 57 -14.46 47.30 -20.54
N THR A 58 -13.81 48.30 -21.11
CA THR A 58 -14.22 49.70 -21.08
C THR A 58 -15.32 50.03 -22.09
N THR A 59 -15.58 49.18 -23.10
CA THR A 59 -16.63 49.42 -24.09
C THR A 59 -18.01 49.10 -23.52
N ALA A 60 -19.02 49.90 -23.91
CA ALA A 60 -20.41 49.64 -23.52
C ALA A 60 -20.91 48.28 -24.04
N GLU A 61 -20.40 47.83 -25.19
CA GLU A 61 -20.70 46.51 -25.74
C GLU A 61 -20.10 45.38 -24.90
N GLY A 62 -18.82 45.49 -24.49
CA GLY A 62 -18.21 44.53 -23.57
C GLY A 62 -18.93 44.44 -22.24
N LYS A 63 -19.31 45.57 -21.64
CA LYS A 63 -20.11 45.58 -20.39
C LYS A 63 -21.46 44.90 -20.56
N ARG A 64 -22.15 45.12 -21.69
CA ARG A 64 -23.42 44.45 -22.00
C ARG A 64 -23.22 42.95 -22.14
N GLU A 65 -22.17 42.51 -22.81
CA GLU A 65 -21.90 41.09 -23.02
C GLU A 65 -21.49 40.38 -21.72
N ILE A 66 -20.66 41.00 -20.88
CA ILE A 66 -20.34 40.51 -19.52
C ILE A 66 -21.62 40.35 -18.69
N THR A 67 -22.50 41.37 -18.75
CA THR A 67 -23.77 41.34 -18.01
C THR A 67 -24.65 40.18 -18.48
N ARG A 68 -24.79 39.97 -19.79
CA ARG A 68 -25.53 38.84 -20.36
C ARG A 68 -24.96 37.49 -19.94
N ILE A 69 -23.63 37.34 -19.97
CA ILE A 69 -22.94 36.12 -19.53
C ILE A 69 -23.24 35.85 -18.05
N ARG A 70 -23.16 36.88 -17.21
CA ARG A 70 -23.44 36.78 -15.78
C ARG A 70 -24.90 36.41 -15.54
N GLU A 71 -25.84 37.08 -16.19
CA GLU A 71 -27.28 36.80 -16.07
C GLU A 71 -27.63 35.36 -16.50
N ALA A 72 -27.15 34.91 -17.66
CA ALA A 72 -27.39 33.55 -18.13
C ALA A 72 -26.78 32.50 -17.18
N THR A 73 -25.59 32.79 -16.64
CA THR A 73 -24.93 31.93 -15.63
C THR A 73 -25.72 31.89 -14.33
N GLU A 74 -26.15 33.05 -13.83
CA GLU A 74 -26.95 33.17 -12.61
C GLU A 74 -28.29 32.46 -12.74
N ASP A 75 -28.93 32.49 -13.91
CA ASP A 75 -30.18 31.77 -14.16
C ASP A 75 -29.98 30.24 -14.16
N VAL A 76 -28.88 29.73 -14.73
CA VAL A 76 -28.50 28.31 -14.60
C VAL A 76 -28.21 27.95 -13.14
N MET A 77 -27.42 28.76 -12.43
CA MET A 77 -27.08 28.53 -11.02
C MET A 77 -28.34 28.59 -10.13
N ARG A 78 -29.24 29.52 -10.39
CA ARG A 78 -30.52 29.68 -9.67
C ARG A 78 -31.43 28.49 -9.92
N SER A 79 -31.50 27.98 -11.16
CA SER A 79 -32.27 26.78 -11.49
C SER A 79 -31.75 25.55 -10.73
N ILE A 80 -30.42 25.43 -10.60
CA ILE A 80 -29.79 24.36 -9.81
C ILE A 80 -30.05 24.55 -8.30
N ASN A 81 -29.93 25.78 -7.78
CA ASN A 81 -30.03 26.02 -6.34
C ASN A 81 -31.47 26.08 -5.83
N ILE A 82 -32.43 26.55 -6.62
CA ILE A 82 -33.82 26.74 -6.17
C ILE A 82 -34.69 25.55 -6.55
N GLU A 83 -34.58 25.04 -7.78
CA GLU A 83 -35.53 24.05 -8.28
C GLU A 83 -35.08 22.61 -8.03
N PHE A 84 -33.76 22.32 -8.07
CA PHE A 84 -33.23 20.99 -7.72
C PHE A 84 -33.16 20.73 -6.21
N MET A 85 -33.02 21.78 -5.40
CA MET A 85 -32.90 21.63 -3.94
C MET A 85 -34.24 21.61 -3.19
N LYS A 86 -35.38 21.87 -3.87
CA LYS A 86 -36.70 21.72 -3.24
C LYS A 86 -36.94 20.25 -2.91
N GLU A 87 -36.81 19.90 -1.63
CA GLU A 87 -37.08 18.56 -1.13
C GLU A 87 -38.53 18.14 -1.47
N GLY A 88 -38.69 16.98 -2.11
CA GLY A 88 -39.98 16.33 -2.30
C GLY A 88 -40.60 16.36 -3.71
N ASP A 89 -40.01 17.07 -4.67
CA ASP A 89 -40.55 17.17 -6.04
C ASP A 89 -39.72 16.39 -7.07
N GLU A 90 -39.89 15.06 -7.08
CA GLU A 90 -39.22 14.18 -8.07
C GLU A 90 -39.71 14.45 -9.51
N SER A 91 -40.90 15.02 -9.72
CA SER A 91 -41.41 15.37 -11.05
C SER A 91 -40.58 16.46 -11.72
N ILE A 92 -40.22 17.52 -10.98
CA ILE A 92 -39.31 18.57 -11.50
C ILE A 92 -37.97 17.97 -11.94
N LYS A 93 -37.37 17.08 -11.14
CA LYS A 93 -36.09 16.44 -11.48
C LYS A 93 -36.17 15.66 -12.79
N HIS A 94 -37.25 14.92 -13.01
CA HIS A 94 -37.47 14.18 -14.25
C HIS A 94 -37.63 15.10 -15.48
N ILE A 95 -38.25 16.27 -15.32
CA ILE A 95 -38.41 17.24 -16.41
C ILE A 95 -37.08 17.94 -16.74
N LEU A 96 -36.31 18.32 -15.72
CA LEU A 96 -35.07 19.07 -15.90
C LEU A 96 -33.89 18.17 -16.31
N ALA A 97 -33.89 16.89 -15.92
CA ALA A 97 -32.75 16.01 -16.18
C ALA A 97 -32.36 15.86 -17.67
N PRO A 98 -33.29 15.67 -18.62
CA PRO A 98 -32.95 15.62 -20.05
C PRO A 98 -32.35 16.93 -20.59
N ILE A 99 -32.80 18.08 -20.06
CA ILE A 99 -32.30 19.40 -20.45
C ILE A 99 -30.85 19.52 -20.01
N PHE A 100 -30.55 19.19 -18.76
CA PHE A 100 -29.18 19.16 -18.27
C PHE A 100 -28.32 18.17 -19.02
N HIS A 101 -28.77 16.92 -19.19
CA HIS A 101 -28.02 15.86 -19.87
C HIS A 101 -27.49 16.32 -21.24
N THR A 102 -28.35 16.96 -22.04
CA THR A 102 -27.99 17.45 -23.38
C THR A 102 -27.04 18.65 -23.36
N ASN A 103 -27.02 19.41 -22.26
CA ASN A 103 -26.25 20.66 -22.14
C ASN A 103 -25.08 20.59 -21.15
N LEU A 104 -24.79 19.44 -20.54
CA LEU A 104 -23.65 19.27 -19.60
C LEU A 104 -22.31 19.76 -20.19
N PRO A 105 -21.92 19.43 -21.44
CA PRO A 105 -20.67 19.93 -22.01
C PRO A 105 -20.62 21.45 -22.11
N LEU A 106 -21.74 22.08 -22.49
CA LEU A 106 -21.85 23.54 -22.60
C LEU A 106 -21.74 24.19 -21.21
N MET A 107 -22.48 23.67 -20.22
CA MET A 107 -22.43 24.12 -18.83
C MET A 107 -21.00 24.08 -18.28
N LEU A 108 -20.30 22.96 -18.45
CA LEU A 108 -18.92 22.78 -17.98
C LEU A 108 -17.94 23.71 -18.67
N LYS A 109 -18.12 23.95 -19.98
CA LYS A 109 -17.30 24.90 -20.74
C LYS A 109 -17.43 26.31 -20.17
N TRP A 110 -18.66 26.74 -19.86
CA TRP A 110 -18.93 28.03 -19.25
C TRP A 110 -18.41 28.14 -17.82
N PHE A 111 -18.60 27.12 -16.99
CA PHE A 111 -18.00 27.07 -15.65
C PHE A 111 -16.48 27.17 -15.68
N PHE A 112 -15.83 26.51 -16.64
CA PHE A 112 -14.39 26.64 -16.83
C PHE A 112 -13.96 28.06 -17.21
N PHE A 113 -14.76 28.75 -18.03
CA PHE A 113 -14.52 30.15 -18.38
C PHE A 113 -14.70 31.08 -17.18
N ILE A 114 -15.84 30.98 -16.47
CA ILE A 114 -16.11 31.78 -15.27
C ILE A 114 -14.99 31.63 -14.27
N CYS A 115 -14.55 30.39 -14.00
CA CYS A 115 -13.45 30.13 -13.11
C CYS A 115 -12.12 30.78 -13.54
N ARG A 116 -11.80 30.73 -14.83
CA ARG A 116 -10.52 31.24 -15.34
C ARG A 116 -10.48 32.76 -15.46
N GLU A 117 -11.63 33.35 -15.76
CA GLU A 117 -11.77 34.77 -16.07
C GLU A 117 -12.66 35.45 -15.01
N SER A 118 -12.64 34.95 -13.76
CA SER A 118 -13.47 35.45 -12.66
C SER A 118 -13.33 36.96 -12.45
N SER A 119 -12.10 37.49 -12.50
CA SER A 119 -11.84 38.94 -12.38
C SER A 119 -12.54 39.76 -13.47
N TRP A 120 -12.71 39.18 -14.66
CA TRP A 120 -13.38 39.83 -15.80
C TRP A 120 -14.89 39.73 -15.66
N VAL A 121 -15.40 38.55 -15.30
CA VAL A 121 -16.84 38.31 -15.11
C VAL A 121 -17.41 39.15 -13.97
N TYR A 122 -16.63 39.34 -12.90
CA TYR A 122 -17.01 40.12 -11.71
C TYR A 122 -16.18 41.40 -11.58
N SER A 123 -15.98 42.11 -12.69
CA SER A 123 -15.16 43.34 -12.76
C SER A 123 -15.61 44.46 -11.82
N GLU A 124 -16.86 44.43 -11.36
CA GLU A 124 -17.41 45.36 -10.38
C GLU A 124 -16.90 45.13 -8.94
N LEU A 125 -16.32 43.96 -8.66
CA LEU A 125 -15.81 43.60 -7.34
C LEU A 125 -14.30 43.88 -7.24
N PRO A 126 -13.77 44.12 -6.03
CA PRO A 126 -12.32 44.11 -5.82
C PRO A 126 -11.69 42.82 -6.37
N MET A 127 -10.54 42.92 -7.03
CA MET A 127 -9.89 41.81 -7.75
C MET A 127 -9.81 40.50 -6.94
N PHE A 128 -9.50 40.59 -5.64
CA PHE A 128 -9.43 39.44 -4.75
C PHE A 128 -10.80 38.78 -4.51
N GLU A 129 -11.86 39.57 -4.35
CA GLU A 129 -13.23 39.07 -4.19
C GLU A 129 -13.74 38.49 -5.51
N ALA A 130 -13.42 39.13 -6.64
CA ALA A 130 -13.79 38.70 -7.96
C ALA A 130 -13.19 37.32 -8.29
N ASP A 131 -11.87 37.13 -8.08
CA ASP A 131 -11.18 35.85 -8.31
C ASP A 131 -11.81 34.70 -7.51
N TRP A 132 -12.15 34.96 -6.26
CA TRP A 132 -12.75 33.99 -5.36
C TRP A 132 -14.21 33.66 -5.74
N LEU A 133 -15.00 34.66 -6.14
CA LEU A 133 -16.44 34.52 -6.33
C LEU A 133 -16.76 33.54 -7.45
N GLY A 134 -16.07 33.62 -8.59
CA GLY A 134 -16.30 32.71 -9.72
C GLY A 134 -16.00 31.25 -9.39
N LEU A 135 -14.93 31.00 -8.64
CA LEU A 135 -14.56 29.66 -8.16
C LEU A 135 -15.61 29.12 -7.19
N ARG A 136 -16.03 29.97 -6.24
CA ARG A 136 -17.00 29.62 -5.23
C ARG A 136 -18.35 29.32 -5.86
N ALA A 137 -18.88 30.23 -6.67
CA ALA A 137 -20.15 30.06 -7.36
C ALA A 137 -20.16 28.80 -8.23
N THR A 138 -19.11 28.57 -9.01
CA THR A 138 -18.97 27.36 -9.83
C THR A 138 -18.94 26.09 -8.99
N SER A 139 -18.13 26.06 -7.93
CA SER A 139 -17.96 24.85 -7.11
C SER A 139 -19.19 24.53 -6.24
N GLU A 140 -19.86 25.54 -5.68
CA GLU A 140 -21.14 25.38 -4.96
C GLU A 140 -22.23 24.87 -5.92
N CYS A 141 -22.30 25.44 -7.13
CA CYS A 141 -23.26 25.02 -8.15
C CYS A 141 -23.04 23.57 -8.59
N LEU A 142 -21.79 23.17 -8.87
CA LEU A 142 -21.45 21.77 -9.20
C LEU A 142 -21.76 20.81 -8.06
N MET A 143 -21.49 21.23 -6.81
CA MET A 143 -21.77 20.43 -5.63
C MET A 143 -23.28 20.19 -5.49
N ASN A 144 -24.08 21.26 -5.54
CA ASN A 144 -25.53 21.16 -5.45
C ASN A 144 -26.11 20.36 -6.63
N PHE A 145 -25.64 20.62 -7.85
CA PHE A 145 -26.04 19.84 -9.02
C PHE A 145 -25.77 18.35 -8.80
N TYR A 146 -24.58 17.97 -8.33
CA TYR A 146 -24.23 16.58 -8.10
C TYR A 146 -25.13 15.92 -7.04
N TYR A 147 -25.28 16.53 -5.86
CA TYR A 147 -26.05 15.93 -4.76
C TYR A 147 -27.54 15.80 -5.05
N HIS A 148 -28.12 16.71 -5.83
CA HIS A 148 -29.57 16.75 -6.08
C HIS A 148 -29.97 16.14 -7.42
N SER A 149 -29.02 15.86 -8.31
CA SER A 149 -29.31 15.22 -9.60
C SER A 149 -29.66 13.74 -9.45
N PRO A 150 -30.53 13.21 -10.32
CA PRO A 150 -30.69 11.77 -10.53
C PRO A 150 -29.35 11.09 -10.81
N ARG A 151 -29.24 9.81 -10.46
CA ARG A 151 -28.01 9.02 -10.59
C ARG A 151 -27.47 9.00 -12.01
N GLU A 152 -28.35 8.96 -13.01
CA GLU A 152 -28.01 8.95 -14.43
C GLU A 152 -27.24 10.22 -14.83
N LEU A 153 -27.65 11.38 -14.28
CA LEU A 153 -26.97 12.64 -14.52
C LEU A 153 -25.61 12.73 -13.79
N GLN A 154 -25.51 12.17 -12.59
CA GLN A 154 -24.22 12.10 -11.87
C GLN A 154 -23.21 11.25 -12.64
N ILE A 155 -23.65 10.11 -13.18
CA ILE A 155 -22.84 9.24 -14.04
C ILE A 155 -22.45 9.99 -15.32
N ALA A 156 -23.41 10.60 -16.01
CA ALA A 156 -23.15 11.37 -17.23
C ALA A 156 -22.16 12.52 -16.99
N LEU A 157 -22.31 13.26 -15.88
CA LEU A 157 -21.40 14.33 -15.51
C LEU A 157 -19.96 13.81 -15.27
N THR A 158 -19.82 12.71 -14.53
CA THR A 158 -18.50 12.15 -14.20
C THR A 158 -17.83 11.43 -15.36
N ASP A 159 -18.58 10.99 -16.37
CA ASP A 159 -18.03 10.41 -17.60
C ASP A 159 -17.42 11.46 -18.54
N LEU A 160 -17.78 12.74 -18.40
CA LEU A 160 -17.24 13.82 -19.23
C LEU A 160 -15.80 14.20 -18.85
N PRO A 161 -14.81 14.13 -19.75
CA PRO A 161 -13.42 14.53 -19.46
C PRO A 161 -13.28 16.01 -19.05
N SER A 162 -14.16 16.89 -19.56
CA SER A 162 -14.20 18.31 -19.20
C SER A 162 -14.56 18.53 -17.74
N PHE A 163 -15.38 17.67 -17.15
CA PHE A 163 -15.71 17.73 -15.73
C PHE A 163 -14.50 17.40 -14.87
N THR A 164 -13.82 16.28 -15.13
CA THR A 164 -12.57 15.95 -14.43
C THR A 164 -11.51 17.03 -14.64
N GLY A 165 -11.40 17.58 -15.86
CA GLY A 165 -10.51 18.70 -16.16
C GLY A 165 -10.80 19.94 -15.30
N LEU A 166 -12.07 20.32 -15.16
CA LEU A 166 -12.51 21.43 -14.31
C LEU A 166 -12.24 21.14 -12.83
N MET A 167 -12.56 19.95 -12.33
CA MET A 167 -12.33 19.57 -10.93
C MET A 167 -10.84 19.58 -10.58
N LEU A 168 -9.98 19.09 -11.47
CA LEU A 168 -8.53 19.16 -11.29
C LEU A 168 -7.99 20.58 -11.40
N TRP A 169 -8.60 21.42 -12.24
CA TRP A 169 -8.24 22.83 -12.31
C TRP A 169 -8.59 23.56 -11.02
N LEU A 170 -9.81 23.37 -10.49
CA LEU A 170 -10.25 23.90 -9.19
C LEU A 170 -9.36 23.37 -8.05
N TRP A 171 -8.99 22.09 -8.10
CA TRP A 171 -8.01 21.51 -7.18
C TRP A 171 -6.62 22.12 -7.35
N ASN A 172 -6.20 22.52 -8.54
CA ASN A 172 -4.86 23.10 -8.73
C ASN A 172 -4.83 24.62 -8.64
N TRP A 173 -5.98 25.27 -8.46
CA TRP A 173 -6.07 26.71 -8.38
C TRP A 173 -5.31 27.27 -7.18
N ARG A 174 -4.70 28.43 -7.42
CA ARG A 174 -3.89 29.21 -6.50
C ARG A 174 -4.18 30.68 -6.75
N GLY A 175 -4.37 31.46 -5.68
CA GLY A 175 -4.58 32.90 -5.78
C GLY A 175 -3.37 33.60 -6.39
N ALA A 176 -3.61 34.57 -7.27
CA ALA A 176 -2.54 35.28 -7.97
C ALA A 176 -1.67 36.13 -7.03
N ILE A 177 -2.26 36.66 -5.95
CA ILE A 177 -1.58 37.56 -5.00
C ILE A 177 -0.90 36.79 -3.88
N ASP A 178 -1.64 35.87 -3.24
CA ASP A 178 -1.22 35.22 -2.00
C ASP A 178 -0.67 33.81 -2.22
N GLY A 179 -0.87 33.23 -3.42
CA GLY A 179 -0.49 31.86 -3.71
C GLY A 179 -1.25 30.81 -2.90
N ASN A 180 -2.36 31.17 -2.22
CA ASN A 180 -3.11 30.23 -1.39
C ASN A 180 -4.08 29.40 -2.23
N SER A 181 -4.38 28.18 -1.76
CA SER A 181 -5.36 27.33 -2.41
C SER A 181 -6.80 27.81 -2.19
N PHE A 182 -7.70 27.37 -3.08
CA PHE A 182 -9.15 27.58 -2.93
C PHE A 182 -9.68 27.02 -1.59
N SER A 183 -9.13 25.91 -1.11
CA SER A 183 -9.50 25.33 0.19
C SER A 183 -9.04 26.15 1.38
N PHE A 184 -7.87 26.78 1.31
CA PHE A 184 -7.38 27.64 2.40
C PHE A 184 -8.31 28.83 2.60
N GLN A 185 -8.73 29.47 1.52
CA GLN A 185 -9.68 30.58 1.55
C GLN A 185 -11.05 30.15 2.12
N ALA A 186 -11.55 28.96 1.76
CA ALA A 186 -12.76 28.41 2.37
C ALA A 186 -12.59 28.18 3.89
N ALA A 187 -11.44 27.63 4.29
CA ALA A 187 -11.10 27.37 5.69
C ALA A 187 -11.00 28.66 6.52
N VAL A 188 -10.40 29.73 5.98
CA VAL A 188 -10.35 31.06 6.60
C VAL A 188 -11.77 31.61 6.83
N GLN A 189 -12.68 31.39 5.90
CA GLN A 189 -14.10 31.76 6.02
C GLN A 189 -14.91 30.82 6.91
N LYS A 190 -14.27 29.87 7.60
CA LYS A 190 -14.90 28.84 8.44
C LYS A 190 -15.91 27.96 7.69
N ARG A 191 -15.75 27.79 6.38
CA ARG A 191 -16.63 26.96 5.52
C ARG A 191 -15.91 25.72 5.04
N ASP A 192 -16.66 24.67 4.72
CA ASP A 192 -16.10 23.53 4.00
C ASP A 192 -15.80 23.92 2.55
N CYS A 193 -14.73 23.36 1.97
CA CYS A 193 -14.40 23.62 0.57
C CYS A 193 -15.30 22.78 -0.34
N PRO A 194 -16.16 23.39 -1.19
CA PRO A 194 -17.10 22.63 -2.03
C PRO A 194 -16.39 21.65 -2.95
N VAL A 195 -15.17 21.97 -3.40
CA VAL A 195 -14.34 21.08 -4.25
C VAL A 195 -13.93 19.81 -3.49
N ILE A 196 -13.54 19.91 -2.22
CA ILE A 196 -13.16 18.74 -1.41
C ILE A 196 -14.38 17.88 -1.13
N VAL A 197 -15.51 18.51 -0.75
CA VAL A 197 -16.78 17.84 -0.49
C VAL A 197 -17.27 17.11 -1.74
N LEU A 198 -17.28 17.79 -2.89
CA LEU A 198 -17.71 17.21 -4.16
C LEU A 198 -16.80 16.06 -4.63
N LEU A 199 -15.48 16.22 -4.60
CA LEU A 199 -14.55 15.13 -4.94
C LEU A 199 -14.73 13.92 -4.04
N THR A 200 -14.97 14.17 -2.76
CA THR A 200 -15.25 13.12 -1.78
C THR A 200 -16.54 12.39 -2.14
N ALA A 201 -17.61 13.14 -2.46
CA ALA A 201 -18.89 12.58 -2.86
C ALA A 201 -18.72 11.70 -4.10
N ILE A 202 -18.03 12.19 -5.14
CA ILE A 202 -17.80 11.45 -6.38
C ILE A 202 -17.14 10.09 -6.12
N LEU A 203 -16.15 10.07 -5.24
CA LEU A 203 -15.32 8.89 -4.96
C LEU A 203 -15.99 7.90 -4.00
N ASN A 204 -16.94 8.35 -3.17
CA ASN A 204 -17.64 7.51 -2.19
C ASN A 204 -19.08 7.12 -2.59
N PHE A 205 -19.69 7.78 -3.59
CA PHE A 205 -21.12 7.62 -3.89
C PHE A 205 -21.44 6.36 -4.69
N SER A 206 -20.74 6.11 -5.82
CA SER A 206 -20.97 4.92 -6.64
C SER A 206 -19.68 4.41 -7.28
N GLU A 207 -19.60 3.09 -7.48
CA GLU A 207 -18.44 2.48 -8.14
C GLU A 207 -18.25 3.00 -9.57
N GLU A 208 -19.35 3.33 -10.27
CA GLU A 208 -19.32 3.82 -11.65
C GLU A 208 -18.78 5.24 -11.76
N THR A 209 -19.24 6.17 -10.90
CA THR A 209 -18.71 7.53 -10.83
C THR A 209 -17.23 7.55 -10.47
N THR A 210 -16.82 6.71 -9.51
CA THR A 210 -15.41 6.53 -9.13
C THR A 210 -14.60 5.98 -10.30
N ARG A 211 -15.10 4.95 -11.00
CA ARG A 211 -14.42 4.35 -12.16
C ARG A 211 -14.24 5.33 -13.32
N ASN A 212 -15.25 6.14 -13.62
CA ASN A 212 -15.18 7.17 -14.66
C ASN A 212 -14.12 8.21 -14.30
N PHE A 213 -14.13 8.72 -13.07
CA PHE A 213 -13.14 9.69 -12.61
C PHE A 213 -11.71 9.11 -12.59
N HIS A 214 -11.54 7.86 -12.15
CA HIS A 214 -10.27 7.13 -12.21
C HIS A 214 -9.73 7.01 -13.63
N ARG A 215 -10.59 6.67 -14.61
CA ARG A 215 -10.21 6.56 -16.03
C ARG A 215 -9.60 7.87 -16.53
N HIS A 216 -10.23 8.99 -16.20
CA HIS A 216 -9.75 10.32 -16.61
C HIS A 216 -8.45 10.73 -15.91
N VAL A 217 -8.30 10.43 -14.61
CA VAL A 217 -7.04 10.68 -13.87
C VAL A 217 -5.89 9.81 -14.42
N ALA A 218 -6.19 8.56 -14.80
CA ALA A 218 -5.21 7.65 -15.42
C ALA A 218 -4.74 8.14 -16.79
N ALA A 219 -5.62 8.82 -17.55
CA ALA A 219 -5.30 9.41 -18.85
C ALA A 219 -4.47 10.72 -18.76
N LEU A 220 -4.32 11.30 -17.57
CA LEU A 220 -3.50 12.50 -17.38
C LEU A 220 -2.01 12.23 -17.61
N SER A 221 -1.29 13.26 -18.05
CA SER A 221 0.17 13.20 -18.08
C SER A 221 0.75 13.08 -16.66
N PRO A 222 1.93 12.43 -16.49
CA PRO A 222 2.63 12.39 -15.21
C PRO A 222 2.87 13.78 -14.58
N GLY A 223 3.02 14.83 -15.40
CA GLY A 223 3.15 16.21 -14.92
C GLY A 223 1.89 16.70 -14.21
N ARG A 224 0.70 16.43 -14.76
CA ARG A 224 -0.58 16.81 -14.15
C ARG A 224 -0.89 15.97 -12.90
N GLN A 225 -0.58 14.67 -12.92
CA GLN A 225 -0.68 13.82 -11.73
C GLN A 225 0.21 14.34 -10.59
N ARG A 226 1.45 14.76 -10.91
CA ARG A 226 2.35 15.42 -9.95
C ARG A 226 1.80 16.74 -9.42
N GLN A 227 1.24 17.57 -10.30
CA GLN A 227 0.62 18.83 -9.88
C GLN A 227 -0.51 18.58 -8.87
N PHE A 228 -1.38 17.59 -9.12
CA PHE A 228 -2.45 17.21 -8.20
C PHE A 228 -1.92 16.83 -6.80
N ILE A 229 -0.90 15.96 -6.74
CA ILE A 229 -0.28 15.53 -5.47
C ILE A 229 0.41 16.69 -4.75
N ASN A 230 1.20 17.50 -5.46
CA ASN A 230 1.86 18.66 -4.87
C ASN A 230 0.84 19.68 -4.33
N SER A 231 -0.26 19.86 -5.06
CA SER A 231 -1.37 20.72 -4.65
C SER A 231 -2.08 20.18 -3.40
N ALA A 232 -2.14 18.85 -3.23
CA ALA A 232 -2.62 18.20 -2.02
C ALA A 232 -1.68 18.42 -0.82
N ILE A 233 -0.36 18.29 -1.02
CA ILE A 233 0.66 18.56 0.02
C ILE A 233 0.56 20.01 0.50
N ALA A 234 0.59 20.96 -0.44
CA ALA A 234 0.52 22.38 -0.11
C ALA A 234 -0.76 22.74 0.67
N ARG A 235 -1.91 22.11 0.36
CA ARG A 235 -3.13 22.28 1.17
C ARG A 235 -2.99 21.80 2.60
N MET A 236 -2.34 20.65 2.80
CA MET A 236 -2.11 20.14 4.16
C MET A 236 -1.22 21.08 4.96
N ASP A 237 -0.21 21.66 4.31
CA ASP A 237 0.68 22.67 4.89
C ASP A 237 -0.09 23.95 5.26
N GLU A 238 -0.84 24.50 4.31
CA GLU A 238 -1.72 25.66 4.50
C GLU A 238 -2.72 25.44 5.66
N CYS A 239 -3.36 24.27 5.74
CA CYS A 239 -4.23 23.92 6.86
C CYS A 239 -3.47 23.82 8.18
N SER A 240 -2.26 23.23 8.18
CA SER A 240 -1.43 23.16 9.39
C SER A 240 -1.05 24.56 9.87
N ASP A 241 -0.69 25.47 8.97
CA ASP A 241 -0.29 26.83 9.31
C ASP A 241 -1.48 27.62 9.84
N LEU A 242 -2.64 27.50 9.21
CA LEU A 242 -3.89 28.11 9.71
C LEU A 242 -4.25 27.62 11.12
N ALA A 243 -4.06 26.33 11.41
CA ALA A 243 -4.30 25.77 12.74
C ALA A 243 -3.33 26.27 13.82
N MET A 244 -2.17 26.82 13.44
CA MET A 244 -1.27 27.51 14.37
C MET A 244 -1.75 28.93 14.66
N LEU A 245 -2.34 29.60 13.67
CA LEU A 245 -2.79 30.99 13.77
C LEU A 245 -4.19 31.12 14.39
N THR A 246 -5.06 30.13 14.21
CA THR A 246 -6.48 30.21 14.58
C THR A 246 -6.89 29.01 15.45
N PRO A 247 -7.14 29.23 16.76
CA PRO A 247 -7.57 28.15 17.67
C PRO A 247 -8.83 27.42 17.20
N ASP A 248 -9.81 28.14 16.65
CA ASP A 248 -11.07 27.57 16.15
C ASP A 248 -10.84 26.55 15.01
N PHE A 249 -9.86 26.78 14.14
CA PHE A 249 -9.57 25.87 13.03
C PHE A 249 -8.84 24.62 13.48
N LYS A 250 -8.11 24.69 14.61
CA LYS A 250 -7.32 23.57 15.13
C LYS A 250 -8.16 22.32 15.37
N ASP A 251 -9.41 22.46 15.82
CA ASP A 251 -10.31 21.33 16.05
C ASP A 251 -10.85 20.72 14.74
N ARG A 252 -10.84 21.49 13.64
CA ARG A 252 -11.25 21.03 12.30
C ARG A 252 -10.10 20.45 11.48
N LEU A 253 -8.85 20.80 11.80
CA LEU A 253 -7.66 20.32 11.10
C LEU A 253 -7.68 18.81 10.82
N PRO A 254 -7.99 17.92 11.79
CA PRO A 254 -7.93 16.48 11.55
C PRO A 254 -8.87 16.01 10.44
N HIS A 255 -10.07 16.60 10.37
CA HIS A 255 -11.07 16.28 9.37
C HIS A 255 -10.58 16.66 7.95
N TRP A 256 -10.04 17.87 7.78
CA TRP A 256 -9.51 18.34 6.51
C TRP A 256 -8.34 17.50 6.02
N ILE A 257 -7.39 17.17 6.90
CA ILE A 257 -6.24 16.36 6.52
C ILE A 257 -6.69 14.94 6.13
N VAL A 258 -7.60 14.32 6.89
CA VAL A 258 -8.13 13.00 6.53
C VAL A 258 -8.87 13.02 5.19
N TRP A 259 -9.60 14.09 4.88
CA TRP A 259 -10.25 14.27 3.57
C TRP A 259 -9.22 14.37 2.44
N ILE A 260 -8.23 15.24 2.57
CA ILE A 260 -7.17 15.41 1.55
C ILE A 260 -6.41 14.08 1.35
N VAL A 261 -6.08 13.39 2.43
CA VAL A 261 -5.44 12.06 2.38
C VAL A 261 -6.30 11.05 1.64
N SER A 262 -7.59 10.97 1.99
CA SER A 262 -8.52 10.02 1.35
C SER A 262 -8.64 10.31 -0.14
N LEU A 263 -8.79 11.57 -0.54
CA LEU A 263 -8.84 11.98 -1.95
C LEU A 263 -7.57 11.58 -2.70
N ALA A 264 -6.39 11.87 -2.13
CA ALA A 264 -5.13 11.55 -2.78
C ALA A 264 -4.90 10.02 -2.90
N MET A 265 -5.44 9.24 -1.97
CA MET A 265 -5.28 7.79 -1.94
C MET A 265 -6.20 7.03 -2.89
N ASN A 266 -7.33 7.61 -3.29
CA ASN A 266 -8.23 6.94 -4.24
C ASN A 266 -7.50 6.53 -5.53
N PHE A 267 -6.54 7.33 -6.00
CA PHE A 267 -5.83 7.07 -7.26
C PHE A 267 -4.59 6.17 -7.14
N ILE A 268 -4.36 5.54 -5.99
CA ILE A 268 -3.11 4.82 -5.73
C ILE A 268 -2.93 3.56 -6.59
N ASP A 269 -4.02 3.02 -7.13
CA ASP A 269 -3.97 1.86 -8.03
C ASP A 269 -3.49 2.22 -9.44
N ILE A 270 -3.42 3.51 -9.79
CA ILE A 270 -2.87 3.98 -11.06
C ILE A 270 -1.33 3.93 -10.99
N PRO A 271 -0.63 3.07 -11.76
CA PRO A 271 0.81 2.84 -11.57
C PRO A 271 1.71 4.07 -11.77
N SER A 272 1.35 4.98 -12.69
CA SER A 272 2.10 6.23 -12.88
C SER A 272 1.90 7.18 -11.69
N TYR A 273 0.67 7.26 -11.18
CA TYR A 273 0.31 8.09 -10.03
C TYR A 273 0.99 7.61 -8.76
N SER A 274 0.96 6.29 -8.48
CA SER A 274 1.54 5.72 -7.26
C SER A 274 3.04 5.98 -7.11
N ARG A 275 3.79 5.91 -8.22
CA ARG A 275 5.21 6.29 -8.25
C ARG A 275 5.43 7.77 -7.95
N ILE A 276 4.57 8.65 -8.46
CA ILE A 276 4.66 10.09 -8.19
C ILE A 276 4.29 10.37 -6.74
N TYR A 277 3.25 9.72 -6.24
CA TYR A 277 2.76 9.81 -4.88
C TYR A 277 3.83 9.42 -3.86
N ALA A 278 4.53 8.31 -4.11
CA ALA A 278 5.64 7.87 -3.27
C ALA A 278 6.83 8.85 -3.33
N LYS A 279 7.24 9.27 -4.53
CA LYS A 279 8.35 10.25 -4.72
C LYS A 279 8.07 11.61 -4.09
N ALA A 280 6.82 12.04 -4.04
CA ALA A 280 6.41 13.29 -3.42
C ALA A 280 6.43 13.23 -1.88
N ARG A 281 6.70 12.06 -1.28
CA ARG A 281 6.69 11.83 0.17
C ARG A 281 5.34 12.21 0.81
N PHE A 282 4.24 12.12 0.05
CA PHE A 282 2.90 12.51 0.49
C PHE A 282 2.48 11.83 1.82
N PRO A 283 2.60 10.49 1.98
CA PRO A 283 2.23 9.82 3.23
C PRO A 283 2.99 10.32 4.45
N ALA A 284 4.29 10.53 4.29
CA ALA A 284 5.17 10.98 5.35
C ALA A 284 4.80 12.40 5.78
N ARG A 285 4.53 13.30 4.82
CA ARG A 285 4.15 14.67 5.13
C ARG A 285 2.82 14.74 5.89
N ALA A 286 1.82 13.97 5.46
CA ALA A 286 0.53 13.88 6.16
C ALA A 286 0.71 13.37 7.61
N LEU A 287 1.57 12.35 7.80
CA LEU A 287 1.85 11.81 9.13
C LEU A 287 2.64 12.79 10.02
N GLU A 288 3.62 13.52 9.48
CA GLU A 288 4.37 14.56 10.19
C GLU A 288 3.43 15.62 10.78
N ILE A 289 2.47 16.09 9.97
CA ILE A 289 1.42 17.01 10.42
C ILE A 289 0.59 16.35 11.53
N ALA A 290 0.15 15.11 11.34
CA ALA A 290 -0.67 14.45 12.35
C ALA A 290 0.05 14.22 13.70
N VAL A 291 1.34 13.89 13.66
CA VAL A 291 2.20 13.74 14.85
C VAL A 291 2.42 15.10 15.55
N LYS A 292 2.61 16.19 14.79
CA LYS A 292 2.69 17.57 15.34
C LYS A 292 1.45 17.92 16.18
N TYR A 293 0.27 17.42 15.80
CA TYR A 293 -0.99 17.64 16.53
C TYR A 293 -1.52 16.39 17.24
N LYS A 294 -0.65 15.55 17.83
CA LYS A 294 -1.02 14.26 18.46
C LYS A 294 -2.10 14.29 19.55
N LYS A 295 -2.43 15.47 20.11
CA LYS A 295 -3.52 15.64 21.08
C LYS A 295 -4.92 15.69 20.45
N LEU A 296 -4.98 15.98 19.15
CA LEU A 296 -6.24 16.04 18.40
C LEU A 296 -6.77 14.63 18.12
N LYS A 297 -8.07 14.54 17.87
CA LYS A 297 -8.75 13.32 17.48
C LYS A 297 -9.42 13.48 16.12
N ALA A 298 -9.52 12.40 15.36
CA ALA A 298 -10.17 12.36 14.06
C ALA A 298 -11.09 11.14 13.94
N THR A 299 -12.10 11.25 13.09
CA THR A 299 -12.82 10.08 12.56
C THR A 299 -12.02 9.54 11.36
N PRO A 300 -11.69 8.24 11.32
CA PRO A 300 -10.88 7.67 10.25
C PRO A 300 -11.64 7.60 8.92
N ASP A 301 -12.95 7.45 8.95
CA ASP A 301 -13.80 7.30 7.76
C ASP A 301 -14.90 8.34 7.71
N PHE A 302 -15.48 8.48 6.51
CA PHE A 302 -16.64 9.32 6.24
C PHE A 302 -17.93 8.75 6.82
N ASP A 303 -17.90 7.53 7.34
CA ASP A 303 -19.08 6.92 7.94
C ASP A 303 -19.45 7.71 9.20
N MET A 304 -20.58 8.41 9.09
CA MET A 304 -21.14 9.35 10.07
C MET A 304 -21.60 8.65 11.36
N THR A 305 -21.48 7.31 11.45
CA THR A 305 -21.70 6.64 12.73
C THR A 305 -20.63 7.11 13.73
N GLU A 306 -21.04 7.84 14.76
CA GLU A 306 -20.21 8.50 15.79
C GLU A 306 -19.24 7.59 16.58
N SER A 307 -19.05 6.35 16.16
CA SER A 307 -18.72 5.26 17.06
C SER A 307 -17.25 5.20 17.50
N ARG A 308 -16.32 5.96 16.90
CA ARG A 308 -14.96 6.08 17.48
C ARG A 308 -14.11 7.25 16.95
N LYS A 309 -13.90 8.28 17.78
CA LYS A 309 -12.81 9.26 17.55
C LYS A 309 -11.46 8.63 17.92
N LEU A 310 -10.55 8.53 16.96
CA LEU A 310 -9.18 8.03 17.14
C LEU A 310 -8.20 9.18 17.34
N PRO A 311 -7.03 8.98 17.98
CA PRO A 311 -5.96 9.96 17.92
C PRO A 311 -5.63 10.32 16.47
N PHE A 312 -5.39 11.59 16.19
CA PHE A 312 -5.26 12.08 14.81
C PHE A 312 -4.16 11.34 14.02
N ALA A 313 -2.98 11.14 14.62
CA ALA A 313 -1.90 10.38 14.00
C ALA A 313 -2.27 8.92 13.72
N VAL A 314 -3.10 8.30 14.57
CA VAL A 314 -3.63 6.96 14.34
C VAL A 314 -4.53 6.96 13.11
N ALA A 315 -5.53 7.85 13.06
CA ALA A 315 -6.46 7.94 11.93
C ALA A 315 -5.79 8.22 10.58
N VAL A 316 -4.71 9.02 10.56
CA VAL A 316 -3.92 9.25 9.34
C VAL A 316 -3.09 8.02 9.00
N SER A 317 -2.45 7.39 9.98
CA SER A 317 -1.61 6.22 9.73
C SER A 317 -2.40 5.01 9.21
N THR A 318 -3.67 4.83 9.60
CA THR A 318 -4.51 3.72 9.12
C THR A 318 -4.82 3.82 7.64
N LYS A 319 -4.73 5.02 7.04
CA LYS A 319 -4.88 5.21 5.60
C LYS A 319 -3.67 4.67 4.83
N PHE A 320 -2.45 4.92 5.31
CA PHE A 320 -1.22 4.55 4.59
C PHE A 320 -0.64 3.20 4.97
N PHE A 321 -0.92 2.72 6.19
CA PHE A 321 -0.38 1.47 6.65
C PHE A 321 -0.91 0.35 5.76
N PRO A 322 -0.03 -0.51 5.19
CA PRO A 322 -0.37 -1.38 4.08
C PRO A 322 -1.67 -2.15 4.36
N PRO A 323 -2.78 -1.80 3.70
CA PRO A 323 -4.04 -2.50 3.88
C PRO A 323 -3.83 -3.92 3.38
N GLN A 324 -4.05 -4.89 4.27
CA GLN A 324 -4.02 -6.34 4.06
C GLN A 324 -2.93 -6.86 3.08
N PRO A 325 -2.01 -7.74 3.52
CA PRO A 325 -1.12 -8.48 2.63
C PRO A 325 -1.86 -8.93 1.35
N GLY A 326 -1.45 -8.47 0.17
CA GLY A 326 -2.10 -8.83 -1.10
C GLY A 326 -2.89 -7.73 -1.84
N LYS A 327 -3.03 -6.50 -1.32
CA LYS A 327 -3.70 -5.42 -2.08
C LYS A 327 -2.75 -4.33 -2.58
N THR A 328 -1.76 -3.97 -1.76
CA THR A 328 -0.83 -2.89 -2.10
C THR A 328 0.40 -3.43 -2.83
N THR A 329 0.78 -2.78 -3.93
CA THR A 329 2.03 -3.13 -4.63
C THR A 329 3.22 -2.96 -3.69
N MET A 330 4.11 -3.95 -3.67
CA MET A 330 5.28 -3.89 -2.78
C MET A 330 6.26 -2.77 -3.15
N GLN A 331 6.24 -2.32 -4.41
CA GLN A 331 6.95 -1.11 -4.81
C GLN A 331 6.51 0.09 -3.97
N LEU A 332 5.19 0.33 -3.87
CA LEU A 332 4.67 1.44 -3.08
C LEU A 332 5.08 1.31 -1.62
N VAL A 333 4.99 0.10 -1.05
CA VAL A 333 5.40 -0.15 0.35
C VAL A 333 6.88 0.16 0.56
N ARG A 334 7.77 -0.33 -0.32
CA ARG A 334 9.21 -0.08 -0.25
C ARG A 334 9.58 1.40 -0.38
N GLU A 335 8.83 2.15 -1.19
CA GLU A 335 9.09 3.57 -1.43
C GLU A 335 8.50 4.46 -0.32
N THR A 336 7.37 4.11 0.28
CA THR A 336 6.65 4.96 1.25
C THR A 336 6.90 4.59 2.71
N LEU A 337 7.02 3.30 3.05
CA LEU A 337 7.13 2.85 4.44
C LEU A 337 8.38 3.37 5.16
N PRO A 338 9.59 3.41 4.54
CA PRO A 338 10.75 4.02 5.20
C PRO A 338 10.51 5.48 5.60
N ASP A 339 9.81 6.25 4.76
CA ASP A 339 9.51 7.65 5.02
C ASP A 339 8.42 7.83 6.08
N LEU A 340 7.40 6.96 6.08
CA LEU A 340 6.40 6.91 7.17
C LEU A 340 7.06 6.60 8.53
N ILE A 341 8.00 5.65 8.57
CA ILE A 341 8.75 5.32 9.79
C ILE A 341 9.56 6.54 10.26
N ARG A 342 10.25 7.24 9.34
CA ARG A 342 10.98 8.49 9.66
C ARG A 342 10.06 9.60 10.15
N ALA A 343 8.83 9.67 9.63
CA ALA A 343 7.80 10.61 10.03
C ALA A 343 7.13 10.29 11.38
N GLY A 344 7.51 9.19 12.04
CA GLY A 344 7.04 8.85 13.38
C GLY A 344 6.01 7.72 13.45
N LEU A 345 5.82 6.93 12.38
CA LEU A 345 4.85 5.81 12.39
C LEU A 345 5.04 4.86 13.58
N LEU A 346 6.30 4.56 13.93
CA LEU A 346 6.58 3.66 15.04
C LEU A 346 6.25 4.28 16.40
N GLU A 347 6.44 5.59 16.57
CA GLU A 347 6.01 6.31 17.77
C GLU A 347 4.48 6.26 17.91
N VAL A 348 3.75 6.40 16.80
CA VAL A 348 2.28 6.28 16.77
C VAL A 348 1.83 4.89 17.24
N PHE A 349 2.48 3.80 16.81
CA PHE A 349 2.14 2.45 17.28
C PHE A 349 2.41 2.27 18.78
N VAL A 350 3.54 2.75 19.25
CA VAL A 350 3.91 2.66 20.67
C VAL A 350 2.94 3.46 21.53
N ASP A 351 2.67 4.71 21.18
CA ASP A 351 1.77 5.57 21.93
C ASP A 351 0.35 5.01 21.95
N HIS A 352 -0.11 4.49 20.82
CA HIS A 352 -1.40 3.83 20.74
C HIS A 352 -1.48 2.61 21.67
N LEU A 353 -0.51 1.68 21.60
CA LEU A 353 -0.53 0.49 22.47
C LEU A 353 -0.45 0.82 23.95
N LEU A 354 0.36 1.82 24.32
CA LEU A 354 0.47 2.27 25.70
C LEU A 354 -0.83 2.91 26.21
N SER A 355 -1.60 3.56 25.33
CA SER A 355 -2.89 4.17 25.65
C SER A 355 -4.04 3.17 25.81
N GLN A 356 -3.90 1.93 25.32
CA GLN A 356 -4.95 0.91 25.43
C GLN A 356 -4.99 0.27 26.83
N SER A 357 -6.18 -0.18 27.23
CA SER A 357 -6.38 -0.98 28.44
C SER A 357 -6.11 -2.47 28.16
N GLU A 358 -5.74 -3.23 29.19
CA GLU A 358 -5.52 -4.68 29.11
C GLU A 358 -6.75 -5.45 28.64
N ASN A 359 -7.95 -4.93 28.93
CA ASN A 359 -9.22 -5.53 28.52
C ASN A 359 -9.59 -5.22 27.05
N THR A 360 -8.71 -4.57 26.28
CA THR A 360 -8.95 -4.29 24.86
C THR A 360 -8.63 -5.53 24.04
N PRO A 361 -9.63 -6.27 23.51
CA PRO A 361 -9.38 -7.57 22.88
C PRO A 361 -8.52 -7.48 21.61
N PHE A 362 -8.65 -6.37 20.86
CA PHE A 362 -7.93 -6.13 19.61
C PHE A 362 -7.39 -4.70 19.58
N PRO A 363 -6.26 -4.40 20.27
CA PRO A 363 -5.71 -3.05 20.34
C PRO A 363 -5.35 -2.49 18.96
N TRP A 364 -5.15 -3.36 17.96
CA TRP A 364 -4.72 -3.01 16.61
C TRP A 364 -5.84 -3.02 15.56
N SER A 365 -7.09 -3.25 15.96
CA SER A 365 -8.25 -3.40 15.07
C SER A 365 -8.39 -2.28 14.03
N VAL A 366 -7.89 -1.08 14.34
CA VAL A 366 -7.92 0.09 13.44
C VAL A 366 -6.99 -0.04 12.22
N TRP A 367 -5.93 -0.86 12.26
CA TRP A 367 -4.99 -1.05 11.14
C TRP A 367 -5.19 -2.37 10.38
N VAL A 368 -5.57 -3.43 11.10
CA VAL A 368 -5.44 -4.81 10.60
C VAL A 368 -6.73 -5.61 10.67
N TYR A 369 -7.86 -4.93 10.92
CA TYR A 369 -9.15 -5.57 11.18
C TYR A 369 -9.06 -6.60 12.33
N GLN A 370 -9.99 -7.54 12.41
CA GLN A 370 -10.07 -8.52 13.51
C GLN A 370 -9.05 -9.67 13.41
N ASP A 371 -7.99 -9.57 12.61
CA ASP A 371 -6.96 -10.61 12.54
C ASP A 371 -5.95 -10.44 13.70
N PRO A 372 -5.96 -11.32 14.72
CA PRO A 372 -5.08 -11.21 15.88
C PRO A 372 -3.59 -11.45 15.52
N THR A 373 -3.31 -12.04 14.37
CA THR A 373 -1.94 -12.35 13.92
C THR A 373 -1.26 -11.15 13.28
N ASN A 374 -2.04 -10.22 12.72
CA ASN A 374 -1.54 -9.05 12.04
C ASN A 374 -1.34 -7.90 13.02
N ARG A 375 -0.15 -7.77 13.61
CA ARG A 375 0.17 -6.62 14.47
C ARG A 375 0.95 -5.60 13.64
N PRO A 376 0.63 -4.30 13.67
CA PRO A 376 1.30 -3.30 12.85
C PRO A 376 2.82 -3.31 13.01
N PHE A 377 3.31 -3.39 14.26
CA PHE A 377 4.75 -3.48 14.51
C PHE A 377 5.35 -4.77 13.91
N THR A 378 4.70 -5.91 14.11
CA THR A 378 5.11 -7.18 13.50
C THR A 378 5.21 -7.08 11.97
N ILE A 379 4.21 -6.49 11.30
CA ILE A 379 4.22 -6.28 9.85
C ILE A 379 5.41 -5.41 9.41
N VAL A 380 5.69 -4.30 10.12
CA VAL A 380 6.90 -3.49 9.85
C VAL A 380 8.16 -4.33 9.98
N THR A 381 8.26 -5.14 11.04
CA THR A 381 9.45 -5.98 11.26
C THR A 381 9.58 -7.10 10.21
N PHE A 382 8.48 -7.64 9.67
CA PHE A 382 8.51 -8.54 8.53
C PHE A 382 9.10 -7.89 7.29
N LEU A 383 8.78 -6.62 7.07
CA LEU A 383 9.27 -5.87 5.92
C LEU A 383 10.70 -5.36 6.11
N CYS A 384 11.31 -5.53 7.29
CA CYS A 384 12.74 -5.26 7.51
C CYS A 384 13.67 -6.25 6.77
N VAL A 385 13.14 -7.21 6.02
CA VAL A 385 13.90 -7.92 4.97
C VAL A 385 14.34 -6.98 3.84
N HIS A 386 13.77 -5.77 3.75
CA HIS A 386 14.19 -4.72 2.83
C HIS A 386 15.10 -3.74 3.56
N LEU A 387 16.33 -3.57 3.05
CA LEU A 387 17.35 -2.75 3.70
C LEU A 387 16.91 -1.30 4.02
N PRO A 388 16.21 -0.56 3.13
CA PRO A 388 15.75 0.78 3.46
C PRO A 388 14.75 0.83 4.62
N ILE A 389 13.85 -0.16 4.70
CA ILE A 389 12.86 -0.29 5.78
C ILE A 389 13.59 -0.64 7.07
N PHE A 390 14.49 -1.62 7.05
CA PHE A 390 15.33 -1.98 8.20
C PHE A 390 16.07 -0.77 8.79
N LYS A 391 16.78 0.01 7.96
CA LYS A 391 17.52 1.20 8.40
C LYS A 391 16.62 2.24 9.04
N ALA A 392 15.44 2.48 8.45
CA ALA A 392 14.46 3.41 9.01
C ALA A 392 13.90 2.90 10.35
N THR A 393 13.55 1.62 10.44
CA THR A 393 13.05 0.98 11.67
C THR A 393 14.08 1.03 12.79
N ARG A 394 15.35 0.71 12.51
CA ARG A 394 16.44 0.80 13.50
C ARG A 394 16.55 2.21 14.08
N ALA A 395 16.68 3.22 13.20
CA ALA A 395 16.79 4.60 13.62
C ALA A 395 15.54 5.10 14.37
N ALA A 396 14.35 4.58 14.06
CA ALA A 396 13.13 4.90 14.78
C ALA A 396 13.08 4.23 16.17
N LEU A 397 13.50 2.97 16.28
CA LEU A 397 13.58 2.24 17.56
C LEU A 397 14.55 2.93 18.53
N GLU A 398 15.70 3.40 18.04
CA GLU A 398 16.70 4.15 18.82
C GLU A 398 16.14 5.47 19.39
N LYS A 399 15.11 6.05 18.77
CA LYS A 399 14.44 7.27 19.24
C LYS A 399 13.35 7.02 20.28
N ILE A 400 12.91 5.78 20.49
CA ILE A 400 11.86 5.46 21.46
C ILE A 400 12.46 5.55 22.88
N PRO A 401 11.87 6.36 23.79
CA PRO A 401 12.40 6.45 25.15
C PRO A 401 12.48 5.09 25.85
N ALA A 402 13.61 4.80 26.51
CA ALA A 402 13.85 3.54 27.19
C ALA A 402 12.75 3.18 28.21
N LEU A 403 12.12 4.18 28.84
CA LEU A 403 10.97 3.96 29.73
C LEU A 403 9.78 3.34 28.99
N LYS A 404 9.44 3.81 27.79
CA LYS A 404 8.35 3.25 26.97
C LYS A 404 8.68 1.82 26.58
N VAL A 405 9.92 1.54 26.16
CA VAL A 405 10.37 0.17 25.84
C VAL A 405 10.17 -0.78 27.03
N LYS A 406 10.62 -0.38 28.23
CA LYS A 406 10.41 -1.17 29.46
C LYS A 406 8.94 -1.41 29.79
N MET A 407 8.04 -0.50 29.42
CA MET A 407 6.58 -0.69 29.59
C MET A 407 6.00 -1.65 28.56
N LEU A 408 6.51 -1.64 27.33
CA LEU A 408 6.10 -2.54 26.25
C LEU A 408 6.54 -3.98 26.50
N GLU A 409 7.64 -4.18 27.20
CA GLU A 409 8.20 -5.51 27.53
C GLU A 409 7.51 -6.22 28.71
N LYS A 410 6.50 -5.58 29.33
CA LYS A 410 5.81 -6.11 30.52
C LYS A 410 4.32 -6.39 30.28
N GLY A 411 3.80 -7.37 31.01
CA GLY A 411 2.37 -7.72 31.03
C GLY A 411 1.81 -8.10 29.66
N TRP A 412 0.54 -7.79 29.41
CA TRP A 412 -0.14 -8.09 28.16
C TRP A 412 0.45 -7.38 26.92
N ARG A 413 1.07 -6.21 27.10
CA ARG A 413 1.70 -5.45 25.99
C ARG A 413 2.88 -6.19 25.36
N ALA A 414 3.62 -6.94 26.19
CA ALA A 414 4.72 -7.79 25.73
C ALA A 414 4.24 -8.80 24.70
N GLN A 415 3.00 -9.28 24.81
CA GLN A 415 2.43 -10.21 23.84
C GLN A 415 2.36 -9.59 22.45
N HIS A 416 2.18 -8.27 22.33
CA HIS A 416 2.12 -7.56 21.04
C HIS A 416 3.47 -7.02 20.57
N TRP A 417 4.34 -6.59 21.50
CA TRP A 417 5.63 -5.98 21.19
C TRP A 417 6.74 -6.98 20.94
N THR A 418 6.92 -7.93 21.86
CA THR A 418 8.06 -8.85 21.92
C THR A 418 8.23 -9.66 20.62
N PRO A 419 7.17 -10.17 19.98
CA PRO A 419 7.36 -10.97 18.76
C PRO A 419 7.97 -10.17 17.60
N GLY A 420 7.48 -8.95 17.39
CA GLY A 420 8.05 -8.02 16.41
C GLY A 420 9.51 -7.71 16.74
N MET A 421 9.81 -7.42 18.01
CA MET A 421 11.18 -7.12 18.42
C MET A 421 12.14 -8.29 18.22
N LYS A 422 11.72 -9.52 18.54
CA LYS A 422 12.51 -10.74 18.26
C LYS A 422 12.81 -10.92 16.77
N THR A 423 11.81 -10.64 15.92
CA THR A 423 11.97 -10.68 14.46
C THR A 423 12.93 -9.60 13.97
N PHE A 424 12.77 -8.37 14.49
CA PHE A 424 13.65 -7.26 14.16
C PHE A 424 15.10 -7.55 14.53
N MET A 425 15.36 -8.01 15.76
CA MET A 425 16.72 -8.32 16.22
C MET A 425 17.36 -9.42 15.37
N LEU A 426 16.59 -10.45 15.00
CA LEU A 426 17.07 -11.48 14.07
C LEU A 426 17.53 -10.86 12.74
N TYR A 427 16.71 -10.00 12.14
CA TYR A 427 17.06 -9.36 10.87
C TYR A 427 18.18 -8.35 11.01
N GLU A 428 18.24 -7.60 12.12
CA GLU A 428 19.33 -6.71 12.43
C GLU A 428 20.65 -7.45 12.44
N HIS A 429 20.72 -8.55 13.17
CA HIS A 429 21.93 -9.33 13.28
C HIS A 429 22.36 -9.90 11.91
N VAL A 430 21.41 -10.38 11.08
CA VAL A 430 21.69 -10.83 9.70
C VAL A 430 22.21 -9.67 8.83
N TRP A 431 21.59 -8.49 8.92
CA TRP A 431 22.02 -7.31 8.16
C TRP A 431 23.37 -6.79 8.60
N GLU A 432 23.65 -6.73 9.90
CA GLU A 432 24.94 -6.26 10.41
C GLU A 432 26.08 -7.14 9.91
N GLU A 433 25.92 -8.45 9.94
CA GLU A 433 26.90 -9.37 9.35
C GLU A 433 27.06 -9.13 7.85
N HIS A 434 25.95 -9.01 7.13
CA HIS A 434 25.96 -8.82 5.67
C HIS A 434 26.56 -7.47 5.23
N LEU A 435 26.48 -6.44 6.08
CA LEU A 435 26.96 -5.09 5.79
C LEU A 435 28.39 -4.83 6.27
N LYS A 436 28.84 -5.48 7.36
CA LYS A 436 30.15 -5.22 7.99
C LYS A 436 31.34 -5.68 7.14
N ASP A 437 31.17 -6.72 6.34
CA ASP A 437 32.31 -7.33 5.66
C ASP A 437 31.96 -7.77 4.23
N ALA A 438 32.76 -7.34 3.26
CA ALA A 438 32.64 -7.77 1.88
C ALA A 438 33.05 -9.24 1.72
N GLU A 439 33.88 -9.76 2.62
CA GLU A 439 34.39 -11.13 2.66
C GLU A 439 33.43 -12.11 3.33
N THR A 440 32.62 -11.69 4.32
CA THR A 440 31.58 -12.53 4.95
C THR A 440 30.27 -12.60 4.17
N LYS A 441 30.15 -11.85 3.06
CA LYS A 441 28.96 -11.93 2.22
C LYS A 441 28.75 -13.36 1.77
N VAL A 442 27.61 -13.92 2.17
CA VAL A 442 27.15 -15.22 1.69
C VAL A 442 27.29 -15.24 0.17
N SER A 443 28.22 -16.06 -0.28
CA SER A 443 28.72 -16.05 -1.63
C SER A 443 27.88 -17.03 -2.44
N LEU A 444 27.00 -16.49 -3.28
CA LEU A 444 26.02 -17.30 -4.01
C LEU A 444 26.66 -17.93 -5.24
N CYS A 445 26.73 -19.26 -5.25
CA CYS A 445 27.04 -20.03 -6.43
C CYS A 445 25.86 -20.95 -6.79
N HIS A 446 25.37 -20.81 -8.01
CA HIS A 446 24.26 -21.62 -8.52
C HIS A 446 24.75 -22.99 -9.04
N ASN A 447 26.05 -23.19 -9.26
CA ASN A 447 26.55 -24.50 -9.68
C ASN A 447 26.35 -25.54 -8.56
N LEU A 448 25.54 -26.57 -8.81
CA LEU A 448 25.23 -27.62 -7.82
C LEU A 448 26.47 -28.39 -7.33
N ASN A 449 27.50 -28.51 -8.16
CA ASN A 449 28.73 -29.24 -7.88
C ASN A 449 29.82 -28.38 -7.24
N HIS A 450 29.55 -27.09 -6.99
CA HIS A 450 30.51 -26.16 -6.41
C HIS A 450 31.18 -26.70 -5.13
N HIS A 451 30.40 -27.31 -4.25
CA HIS A 451 30.85 -27.87 -2.97
C HIS A 451 31.78 -29.09 -3.08
N LEU A 452 31.93 -29.68 -4.26
CA LEU A 452 32.86 -30.80 -4.49
C LEU A 452 34.30 -30.30 -4.72
N LYS A 453 34.49 -28.99 -4.93
CA LYS A 453 35.80 -28.39 -5.20
C LYS A 453 36.48 -28.05 -3.87
N LYS A 454 37.70 -28.56 -3.65
CA LYS A 454 38.42 -28.48 -2.36
C LYS A 454 38.84 -27.06 -1.91
N ASN A 455 38.73 -26.03 -2.77
CA ASN A 455 39.40 -24.73 -2.57
C ASN A 455 38.47 -23.50 -2.64
N VAL A 456 37.16 -23.62 -2.40
CA VAL A 456 36.25 -22.47 -2.60
C VAL A 456 36.04 -21.56 -1.38
N THR A 457 37.02 -21.50 -0.48
CA THR A 457 36.90 -20.68 0.73
C THR A 457 37.28 -19.21 0.53
N ALA A 458 37.89 -18.84 -0.60
CA ALA A 458 38.26 -17.45 -0.83
C ALA A 458 37.02 -16.59 -1.21
N PRO A 459 36.86 -15.40 -0.63
CA PRO A 459 35.85 -14.46 -1.08
C PRO A 459 36.04 -14.17 -2.57
N PHE A 460 34.94 -14.20 -3.33
CA PHE A 460 34.96 -14.00 -4.77
C PHE A 460 34.03 -12.87 -5.18
N LYS A 461 34.35 -12.22 -6.29
CA LYS A 461 33.42 -11.30 -6.96
C LYS A 461 32.39 -12.12 -7.73
N PRO A 462 31.09 -12.09 -7.36
CA PRO A 462 30.08 -12.89 -8.03
C PRO A 462 29.99 -12.54 -9.52
N LYS A 463 29.93 -13.55 -10.38
CA LYS A 463 29.73 -13.41 -11.82
C LYS A 463 28.28 -13.78 -12.17
N GLU A 464 27.50 -12.81 -12.62
CA GLU A 464 26.13 -13.05 -13.08
C GLU A 464 26.12 -13.51 -14.55
N CYS A 465 25.18 -14.40 -14.89
CA CYS A 465 24.93 -14.74 -16.29
C CYS A 465 24.45 -13.48 -17.05
N SER A 466 25.15 -13.12 -18.13
CA SER A 466 24.87 -11.89 -18.89
C SER A 466 23.47 -11.87 -19.54
N SER A 467 22.92 -13.04 -19.86
CA SER A 467 21.61 -13.18 -20.50
C SER A 467 20.46 -13.13 -19.49
N CYS A 468 20.40 -14.09 -18.55
CA CYS A 468 19.27 -14.17 -17.63
C CYS A 468 19.42 -13.28 -16.39
N LYS A 469 20.66 -12.94 -15.97
CA LYS A 469 20.98 -12.24 -14.70
C LYS A 469 20.36 -12.88 -13.44
N LEU A 470 19.93 -14.13 -13.55
CA LEU A 470 19.36 -14.90 -12.44
C LEU A 470 20.44 -15.75 -11.78
N ALA A 471 21.18 -16.52 -12.58
CA ALA A 471 22.27 -17.35 -12.11
C ALA A 471 23.53 -16.53 -11.79
N VAL A 472 24.16 -16.88 -10.68
CA VAL A 472 25.36 -16.24 -10.12
C VAL A 472 26.39 -17.33 -9.81
N TYR A 473 27.64 -17.06 -10.17
CA TYR A 473 28.74 -18.01 -10.08
C TYR A 473 29.92 -17.43 -9.32
N CYS A 474 30.67 -18.30 -8.65
CA CYS A 474 31.91 -17.95 -7.98
C CYS A 474 33.09 -17.74 -8.93
N SER A 475 33.05 -18.41 -10.08
CA SER A 475 34.16 -18.46 -11.03
C SER A 475 33.65 -18.84 -12.41
N GLU A 476 34.49 -18.67 -13.43
CA GLU A 476 34.17 -19.09 -14.80
C GLU A 476 34.09 -20.60 -14.94
N GLU A 477 34.88 -21.34 -14.18
CA GLU A 477 34.85 -22.81 -14.16
C GLU A 477 33.49 -23.28 -13.64
N CYS A 478 32.99 -22.68 -12.57
CA CYS A 478 31.65 -22.99 -12.06
C CYS A 478 30.55 -22.62 -13.05
N GLN A 479 30.69 -21.50 -13.79
CA GLN A 479 29.76 -21.12 -14.83
C GLN A 479 29.75 -22.10 -16.00
N LYS A 480 30.93 -22.48 -16.54
CA LYS A 480 31.06 -23.40 -17.68
C LYS A 480 30.48 -24.78 -17.37
N GLU A 481 30.76 -25.30 -16.17
CA GLU A 481 30.23 -26.58 -15.71
C GLU A 481 28.70 -26.56 -15.55
N ASP A 482 28.15 -25.54 -14.89
CA ASP A 482 26.70 -25.40 -14.72
C ASP A 482 26.01 -25.15 -16.07
N TRP A 483 26.65 -24.42 -16.98
CA TRP A 483 26.17 -24.18 -18.33
C TRP A 483 26.01 -25.49 -19.12
N GLY A 484 27.02 -26.36 -19.09
CA GLY A 484 26.98 -27.64 -19.78
C GLY A 484 25.95 -28.62 -19.21
N THR A 485 25.63 -28.50 -17.92
CA THR A 485 24.81 -29.50 -17.21
C THR A 485 23.34 -29.08 -17.06
N PHE A 486 23.08 -27.82 -16.65
CA PHE A 486 21.74 -27.34 -16.29
C PHE A 486 21.40 -26.02 -16.97
N HIS A 487 22.24 -24.99 -16.83
CA HIS A 487 21.84 -23.62 -17.08
C HIS A 487 21.55 -23.30 -18.55
N LYS A 488 22.21 -23.96 -19.50
CA LYS A 488 21.95 -23.72 -20.93
C LYS A 488 20.48 -23.93 -21.30
N ALA A 489 19.83 -24.95 -20.73
CA ALA A 489 18.42 -25.22 -20.95
C ALA A 489 17.50 -24.28 -20.16
N GLU A 490 17.90 -23.87 -18.95
CA GLU A 490 17.10 -23.02 -18.05
C GLU A 490 17.18 -21.52 -18.39
N CYS A 491 18.24 -21.08 -19.08
CA CYS A 491 18.57 -19.67 -19.27
C CYS A 491 17.46 -18.87 -19.97
N PRO A 492 16.85 -19.36 -21.08
CA PRO A 492 15.76 -18.64 -21.74
C PRO A 492 14.55 -18.42 -20.83
N GLY A 493 14.07 -19.46 -20.16
CA GLY A 493 12.95 -19.37 -19.22
C GLY A 493 13.27 -18.46 -18.03
N SER A 494 14.48 -18.57 -17.48
CA SER A 494 14.98 -17.70 -16.40
C SER A 494 15.03 -16.22 -16.81
N ARG A 495 15.34 -15.94 -18.08
CA ARG A 495 15.36 -14.57 -18.62
C ARG A 495 13.95 -14.00 -18.73
N CYS A 496 12.99 -14.75 -19.27
CA CYS A 496 11.59 -14.33 -19.31
C CYS A 496 11.06 -14.08 -17.90
N TYR A 497 11.28 -15.05 -17.02
CA TYR A 497 10.93 -14.95 -15.60
C TYR A 497 11.47 -13.68 -14.95
N ARG A 498 12.76 -13.34 -15.13
CA ARG A 498 13.32 -12.08 -14.61
C ARG A 498 12.60 -10.86 -15.15
N ILE A 499 12.37 -10.80 -16.47
CA ILE A 499 11.72 -9.65 -17.12
C ILE A 499 10.32 -9.46 -16.54
N ASP A 500 9.55 -10.54 -16.42
CA ASP A 500 8.20 -10.51 -15.87
C ASP A 500 8.20 -10.00 -14.42
N ARG A 501 9.11 -10.52 -13.57
CA ARG A 501 9.24 -10.05 -12.18
C ARG A 501 9.71 -8.58 -12.09
N GLN A 502 10.53 -8.11 -13.03
CA GLN A 502 10.94 -6.70 -13.07
C GLN A 502 9.80 -5.77 -13.47
N LEU A 503 9.02 -6.15 -14.49
CA LEU A 503 7.83 -5.41 -14.90
C LEU A 503 6.78 -5.35 -13.79
N ALA A 504 6.70 -6.41 -13.00
CA ALA A 504 5.81 -6.51 -11.84
C ALA A 504 6.39 -5.94 -10.53
N SER A 505 7.57 -5.30 -10.58
CA SER A 505 8.29 -4.73 -9.43
C SER A 505 8.54 -5.70 -8.26
N SER A 506 8.57 -7.00 -8.54
CA SER A 506 8.80 -8.09 -7.57
C SER A 506 10.17 -8.76 -7.74
N TRP A 507 11.01 -8.23 -8.63
CA TRP A 507 12.37 -8.71 -8.80
C TRP A 507 13.20 -8.51 -7.52
N LEU A 508 13.81 -9.59 -7.05
CA LEU A 508 14.74 -9.57 -5.93
C LEU A 508 16.17 -9.36 -6.43
N PRO A 509 16.83 -8.26 -6.04
CA PRO A 509 18.24 -8.06 -6.30
C PRO A 509 19.11 -9.08 -5.54
N HIS A 510 20.35 -9.28 -6.00
CA HIS A 510 21.27 -10.28 -5.45
C HIS A 510 21.48 -10.15 -3.93
N ASN A 511 21.63 -8.93 -3.43
CA ASN A 511 21.78 -8.65 -2.00
C ASN A 511 20.59 -9.12 -1.16
N HIS A 512 19.36 -9.00 -1.65
CA HIS A 512 18.17 -9.53 -0.96
C HIS A 512 18.17 -11.06 -0.96
N ARG A 513 18.57 -11.71 -2.05
CA ARG A 513 18.68 -13.18 -2.09
C ARG A 513 19.72 -13.69 -1.11
N ALA A 514 20.87 -13.02 -1.07
CA ALA A 514 21.93 -13.33 -0.12
C ALA A 514 21.44 -13.16 1.32
N PHE A 515 20.71 -12.07 1.64
CA PHE A 515 20.07 -11.87 2.94
C PHE A 515 19.17 -13.06 3.34
N PHE A 516 18.27 -13.50 2.46
CA PHE A 516 17.38 -14.63 2.78
C PHE A 516 18.15 -15.94 2.98
N LEU A 517 19.22 -16.16 2.22
CA LEU A 517 20.07 -17.33 2.40
C LEU A 517 20.88 -17.27 3.69
N SER A 518 21.40 -16.10 4.09
CA SER A 518 22.00 -15.86 5.41
C SER A 518 21.00 -16.13 6.53
N LEU A 519 19.77 -15.64 6.40
CA LEU A 519 18.68 -15.87 7.36
C LEU A 519 18.41 -17.37 7.51
N LEU A 520 18.28 -18.09 6.39
CA LEU A 520 18.04 -19.52 6.38
C LEU A 520 19.22 -20.33 6.94
N HIS A 521 20.45 -19.92 6.62
CA HIS A 521 21.69 -20.53 7.13
C HIS A 521 21.75 -20.49 8.65
N ARG A 522 21.41 -19.33 9.23
CA ARG A 522 21.30 -19.16 10.69
C ARG A 522 20.17 -19.98 11.27
N GLY A 523 19.03 -20.02 10.58
CA GLY A 523 17.91 -20.85 10.99
C GLY A 523 18.26 -22.34 11.06
N VAL A 524 19.04 -22.84 10.08
CA VAL A 524 19.55 -24.22 10.09
C VAL A 524 20.49 -24.42 11.28
N LEU A 525 21.44 -23.51 11.50
CA LEU A 525 22.36 -23.61 12.64
C LEU A 525 21.58 -23.67 13.96
N SER A 526 20.67 -22.73 14.21
CA SER A 526 19.88 -22.70 15.44
C SER A 526 19.10 -23.98 15.67
N TRP A 527 18.46 -24.52 14.63
CA TRP A 527 17.75 -25.78 14.74
C TRP A 527 18.72 -26.93 15.08
N GLU A 528 19.84 -27.02 14.38
CA GLU A 528 20.83 -28.07 14.59
C GLU A 528 21.38 -28.05 16.02
N VAL A 529 21.54 -26.85 16.61
CA VAL A 529 22.05 -26.70 17.98
C VAL A 529 20.97 -26.74 19.07
N GLY A 530 19.70 -26.89 18.69
CA GLY A 530 18.58 -26.94 19.64
C GLY A 530 18.19 -25.60 20.24
N MET A 531 18.56 -24.51 19.57
CA MET A 531 18.18 -23.15 19.97
C MET A 531 16.85 -22.74 19.33
N PRO A 532 16.00 -22.00 20.06
CA PRO A 532 14.84 -21.34 19.47
C PRO A 532 15.23 -20.46 18.29
N ALA A 533 14.33 -20.34 17.31
CA ALA A 533 14.55 -19.54 16.10
C ALA A 533 14.86 -18.06 16.39
N ASP A 534 14.41 -17.54 17.52
CA ASP A 534 14.61 -16.18 17.99
C ASP A 534 15.84 -16.00 18.90
N SER A 535 16.52 -17.08 19.30
CA SER A 535 17.73 -17.02 20.15
C SER A 535 19.03 -16.85 19.36
N ILE A 536 18.96 -16.59 18.06
CA ILE A 536 20.10 -16.43 17.12
C ILE A 536 21.11 -15.36 17.57
N LEU A 537 20.70 -14.40 18.40
CA LEU A 537 21.51 -13.24 18.79
C LEU A 537 22.76 -13.58 19.62
N SER A 538 22.77 -14.73 20.29
CA SER A 538 23.87 -15.15 21.17
C SER A 538 24.98 -15.92 20.45
N LEU A 539 24.83 -16.18 19.14
CA LEU A 539 25.82 -16.89 18.35
C LEU A 539 27.06 -15.99 18.17
N THR A 540 28.23 -16.52 18.52
CA THR A 540 29.53 -15.83 18.35
C THR A 540 29.75 -15.42 16.90
N THR A 541 30.39 -14.26 16.70
CA THR A 541 30.78 -13.77 15.37
C THR A 541 31.60 -14.82 14.62
N PRO A 542 31.33 -15.03 13.32
CA PRO A 542 32.08 -15.97 12.51
C PRO A 542 33.58 -15.69 12.61
N THR A 543 34.38 -16.73 12.84
CA THR A 543 35.83 -16.66 12.69
C THR A 543 36.12 -16.42 11.20
N SER A 544 36.93 -15.40 10.92
CA SER A 544 37.08 -14.71 9.64
C SER A 544 37.01 -15.57 8.36
N SER A 545 36.33 -15.04 7.34
CA SER A 545 36.45 -15.31 5.89
C SER A 545 35.72 -16.51 5.24
N THR A 546 34.95 -17.33 5.95
CA THR A 546 34.28 -18.50 5.30
C THR A 546 32.74 -18.48 5.41
N PRO A 547 31.99 -19.03 4.43
CA PRO A 547 30.52 -19.12 4.43
C PRO A 547 30.00 -20.19 5.41
N VAL A 548 30.59 -20.20 6.59
CA VAL A 548 30.55 -21.26 7.57
C VAL A 548 30.10 -20.63 8.87
N LEU A 549 28.95 -21.07 9.36
CA LEU A 549 28.49 -20.70 10.69
C LEU A 549 28.87 -21.82 11.65
N GLU A 550 29.40 -21.41 12.79
CA GLU A 550 29.93 -22.31 13.79
C GLU A 550 29.38 -21.92 15.16
N TYR A 551 28.97 -22.92 15.93
CA TYR A 551 28.54 -22.72 17.30
C TYR A 551 29.09 -23.79 18.22
N THR A 552 29.72 -23.35 19.30
CA THR A 552 30.19 -24.21 20.39
C THR A 552 29.06 -24.38 21.39
N HIS A 553 28.66 -25.62 21.64
CA HIS A 553 27.55 -25.94 22.54
C HIS A 553 27.92 -27.07 23.51
N ALA A 554 27.19 -27.14 24.63
CA ALA A 554 27.21 -28.32 25.48
C ALA A 554 26.72 -29.56 24.70
N PRO A 555 27.06 -30.78 25.13
CA PRO A 555 26.54 -31.99 24.53
C PRO A 555 25.00 -31.97 24.45
N PHE A 556 24.45 -32.37 23.30
CA PHE A 556 23.00 -32.35 23.11
C PHE A 556 22.28 -33.26 24.11
N THR A 557 21.14 -32.79 24.59
CA THR A 557 20.19 -33.62 25.35
C THR A 557 19.72 -34.80 24.48
N SER A 558 19.39 -35.91 25.11
CA SER A 558 18.86 -37.10 24.42
C SER A 558 17.60 -36.79 23.61
N ASP A 559 16.71 -35.95 24.15
CA ASP A 559 15.50 -35.47 23.47
C ASP A 559 15.82 -34.73 22.16
N HIS A 560 16.78 -33.79 22.19
CA HIS A 560 17.16 -33.05 20.98
C HIS A 560 17.79 -33.96 19.92
N LYS A 561 18.66 -34.88 20.34
CA LYS A 561 19.22 -35.90 19.43
C LYS A 561 18.11 -36.71 18.74
N GLY A 562 17.07 -37.11 19.49
CA GLY A 562 15.90 -37.80 18.94
C GLY A 562 15.17 -36.97 17.87
N LYS A 563 14.93 -35.68 18.13
CA LYS A 563 14.31 -34.75 17.15
C LYS A 563 15.16 -34.56 15.89
N LEU A 564 16.49 -34.48 16.03
CA LEU A 564 17.39 -34.38 14.89
C LEU A 564 17.36 -35.63 14.01
N GLU A 565 17.29 -36.82 14.61
CA GLU A 565 17.20 -38.09 13.87
C GLU A 565 15.86 -38.24 13.14
N LEU A 566 14.74 -37.89 13.78
CA LEU A 566 13.41 -37.93 13.16
C LEU A 566 13.28 -36.96 11.97
N SER A 567 14.02 -35.85 12.00
CA SER A 567 13.95 -34.83 10.95
C SER A 567 14.96 -35.01 9.82
N LYS A 568 15.80 -36.05 9.81
CA LYS A 568 16.91 -36.17 8.85
C LYS A 568 16.50 -36.18 7.37
N ASN A 569 15.31 -36.71 7.08
CA ASN A 569 14.74 -36.81 5.73
C ASN A 569 13.72 -35.70 5.43
N LEU A 570 13.54 -34.76 6.35
CA LEU A 570 12.57 -33.69 6.24
C LEU A 570 13.26 -32.42 5.74
N VAL A 571 12.54 -31.67 4.94
CA VAL A 571 12.94 -30.34 4.52
C VAL A 571 12.44 -29.37 5.59
N MET A 572 13.37 -28.59 6.14
CA MET A 572 13.07 -27.60 7.17
C MET A 572 12.50 -26.34 6.52
N GLN A 573 11.24 -26.01 6.79
CA GLN A 573 10.61 -24.79 6.32
C GLN A 573 10.63 -23.72 7.40
N TRP A 574 11.25 -22.59 7.08
CA TRP A 574 11.30 -21.38 7.88
C TRP A 574 10.29 -20.37 7.35
N ASN A 575 9.18 -20.18 8.06
CA ASN A 575 8.09 -19.33 7.61
C ASN A 575 8.16 -17.96 8.30
N THR A 576 8.52 -16.92 7.55
CA THR A 576 8.64 -15.54 8.05
C THR A 576 7.32 -14.77 8.05
N LEU A 577 6.20 -15.43 7.73
CA LEU A 577 4.85 -14.87 7.95
C LEU A 577 4.48 -14.83 9.43
N TYR A 578 5.21 -15.58 10.26
CA TYR A 578 5.06 -15.57 11.70
C TYR A 578 6.14 -14.70 12.33
N SER A 579 5.78 -14.07 13.43
CA SER A 579 6.68 -13.27 14.26
C SER A 579 6.70 -13.90 15.65
N PRO A 580 7.85 -14.38 16.14
CA PRO A 580 9.04 -14.71 15.34
C PRO A 580 8.76 -15.77 14.26
N PRO A 581 9.65 -15.95 13.27
CA PRO A 581 9.48 -16.96 12.24
C PRO A 581 9.25 -18.36 12.80
N LYS A 582 8.35 -19.14 12.19
CA LYS A 582 8.01 -20.49 12.62
C LYS A 582 8.76 -21.53 11.79
N VAL A 583 9.30 -22.54 12.45
CA VAL A 583 9.91 -23.69 11.80
C VAL A 583 8.89 -24.82 11.67
N ILE A 584 8.76 -25.37 10.47
CA ILE A 584 7.89 -26.50 10.12
C ILE A 584 8.76 -27.55 9.40
N PHE A 585 8.44 -28.83 9.56
CA PHE A 585 9.12 -29.90 8.84
C PHE A 585 8.15 -30.57 7.90
N ASN A 586 8.50 -30.66 6.62
CA ASN A 586 7.70 -31.41 5.67
C ASN A 586 8.52 -32.55 5.05
N SER A 587 7.83 -33.62 4.70
CA SER A 587 8.42 -34.69 3.91
C SER A 587 8.74 -34.19 2.50
N ILE A 588 9.71 -34.83 1.83
CA ILE A 588 10.04 -34.52 0.44
C ILE A 588 8.81 -34.72 -0.46
N ALA A 589 8.00 -35.76 -0.21
CA ALA A 589 6.77 -36.01 -0.95
C ALA A 589 5.76 -34.86 -0.79
N ALA A 590 5.58 -34.32 0.42
CA ALA A 590 4.72 -33.16 0.64
C ALA A 590 5.24 -31.92 -0.11
N PHE A 591 6.56 -31.72 -0.13
CA PHE A 591 7.17 -30.62 -0.89
C PHE A 591 6.96 -30.75 -2.40
N LEU A 592 7.19 -31.94 -2.98
CA LEU A 592 7.05 -32.15 -4.43
C LEU A 592 5.60 -32.03 -4.94
N LYS A 593 4.62 -32.03 -4.04
CA LYS A 593 3.21 -31.77 -4.33
C LYS A 593 2.84 -30.28 -4.36
N PHE A 594 3.71 -29.38 -3.91
CA PHE A 594 3.40 -27.94 -3.88
C PHE A 594 3.30 -27.36 -5.30
N THR A 595 2.17 -26.70 -5.62
CA THR A 595 1.86 -26.17 -6.96
C THR A 595 1.58 -24.66 -6.96
N HIS A 596 1.77 -24.02 -8.11
CA HIS A 596 1.45 -22.62 -8.43
C HIS A 596 0.71 -22.61 -9.77
N GLY A 597 -0.56 -22.18 -9.79
CA GLY A 597 -1.39 -22.26 -11.00
C GLY A 597 -1.49 -23.69 -11.57
N GLY A 598 -1.52 -24.70 -10.69
CA GLY A 598 -1.46 -26.12 -11.07
C GLY A 598 -0.08 -26.63 -11.49
N ILE A 599 0.93 -25.76 -11.59
CA ILE A 599 2.30 -26.14 -11.98
C ILE A 599 3.14 -26.42 -10.74
N PRO A 600 3.76 -27.60 -10.61
CA PRO A 600 4.61 -27.92 -9.47
C PRO A 600 5.81 -26.97 -9.34
N VAL A 601 5.90 -26.26 -8.22
CA VAL A 601 6.90 -25.19 -7.99
C VAL A 601 8.32 -25.75 -7.95
N TYR A 602 8.48 -26.99 -7.49
CA TYR A 602 9.76 -27.62 -7.17
C TYR A 602 10.15 -28.78 -8.11
N ARG A 603 9.57 -28.83 -9.32
CA ARG A 603 9.92 -29.84 -10.34
C ARG A 603 10.98 -29.40 -11.34
N ASP A 604 11.49 -28.18 -11.20
CA ASP A 604 12.66 -27.74 -11.97
C ASP A 604 13.80 -28.76 -11.79
N PRO A 605 14.47 -29.22 -12.86
CA PRO A 605 15.44 -30.34 -12.80
C PRO A 605 16.49 -30.19 -11.70
N ARG A 606 16.92 -28.95 -11.47
CA ARG A 606 17.89 -28.56 -10.45
C ARG A 606 17.41 -28.83 -9.02
N TRP A 607 16.13 -28.61 -8.74
CA TRP A 607 15.52 -28.87 -7.42
C TRP A 607 15.39 -30.37 -7.17
N LEU A 608 14.97 -31.12 -8.19
CA LEU A 608 14.90 -32.58 -8.15
C LEU A 608 16.26 -33.19 -7.81
N GLU A 609 17.34 -32.65 -8.36
CA GLU A 609 18.69 -33.12 -8.04
C GLU A 609 19.08 -32.85 -6.58
N MET A 610 18.69 -31.72 -5.99
CA MET A 610 18.89 -31.45 -4.56
C MET A 610 18.13 -32.44 -3.67
N TYR A 611 16.88 -32.78 -4.01
CA TYR A 611 16.09 -33.75 -3.27
C TYR A 611 16.65 -35.17 -3.40
N ARG A 612 17.12 -35.56 -4.58
CA ARG A 612 17.83 -36.83 -4.79
C ARG A 612 19.08 -36.91 -3.93
N ASP A 613 19.88 -35.84 -3.91
CA ASP A 613 21.08 -35.78 -3.06
C ASP A 613 20.76 -35.90 -1.57
N LEU A 614 19.67 -35.27 -1.11
CA LEU A 614 19.19 -35.42 0.26
C LEU A 614 18.85 -36.89 0.58
N LEU A 615 18.06 -37.55 -0.27
CA LEU A 615 17.67 -38.96 -0.13
C LEU A 615 18.88 -39.90 -0.14
N VAL A 616 19.84 -39.67 -1.05
CA VAL A 616 21.08 -40.45 -1.11
C VAL A 616 21.88 -40.29 0.18
N SER A 617 22.01 -39.05 0.69
CA SER A 617 22.79 -38.76 1.90
C SER A 617 22.25 -39.43 3.16
N THR A 618 20.96 -39.76 3.20
CA THR A 618 20.30 -40.32 4.38
C THR A 618 20.07 -41.82 4.31
N SER A 619 20.05 -42.39 3.10
CA SER A 619 19.82 -43.83 2.88
C SER A 619 20.94 -44.73 3.40
N GLY A 620 22.13 -44.20 3.66
CA GLY A 620 23.28 -45.00 4.13
C GLY A 620 23.76 -46.05 3.12
N VAL A 621 23.17 -46.11 1.92
CA VAL A 621 23.54 -47.04 0.85
C VAL A 621 24.84 -46.55 0.23
N GLY A 622 25.95 -46.98 0.81
CA GLY A 622 27.30 -46.49 0.55
C GLY A 622 27.92 -46.82 -0.81
N ASN A 623 27.15 -47.04 -1.88
CA ASN A 623 27.71 -47.34 -3.20
C ASN A 623 26.73 -47.04 -4.35
N VAL A 624 26.40 -45.76 -4.57
CA VAL A 624 25.91 -45.34 -5.89
C VAL A 624 27.16 -45.19 -6.79
N LYS A 625 27.36 -46.13 -7.71
CA LYS A 625 28.51 -46.17 -8.64
C LYS A 625 28.78 -44.78 -9.23
N GLY A 626 29.95 -44.22 -8.91
CA GLY A 626 30.44 -42.95 -9.49
C GLY A 626 30.30 -41.70 -8.61
N ARG A 627 29.58 -41.75 -7.48
CA ARG A 627 29.65 -40.70 -6.45
C ARG A 627 30.44 -41.22 -5.26
N PRO A 628 31.51 -40.53 -4.80
CA PRO A 628 32.25 -40.97 -3.63
C PRO A 628 31.29 -41.07 -2.44
N ALA A 629 31.14 -42.28 -1.89
CA ALA A 629 30.30 -42.57 -0.73
C ALA A 629 30.56 -41.50 0.32
N SER A 630 29.48 -40.86 0.83
CA SER A 630 29.48 -39.74 1.80
C SER A 630 30.86 -39.58 2.43
N VAL A 631 31.70 -38.72 1.81
CA VAL A 631 33.11 -38.66 2.16
C VAL A 631 33.16 -38.34 3.65
N ARG A 632 33.53 -39.34 4.47
CA ARG A 632 33.95 -39.13 5.84
C ARG A 632 35.25 -38.33 5.72
N LEU A 633 35.11 -37.02 5.57
CA LEU A 633 36.20 -36.07 5.75
C LEU A 633 36.61 -36.24 7.22
N ASP A 634 37.72 -36.94 7.42
CA ASP A 634 38.42 -37.05 8.70
C ASP A 634 37.57 -37.65 9.85
N GLY A 635 36.71 -38.62 9.55
CA GLY A 635 35.88 -39.31 10.55
C GLY A 635 34.70 -38.50 11.11
N ARG A 636 34.48 -37.26 10.65
CA ARG A 636 33.36 -36.41 11.10
C ARG A 636 32.05 -36.78 10.41
N LYS A 637 30.93 -36.74 11.15
CA LYS A 637 29.59 -36.94 10.58
C LYS A 637 29.16 -35.68 9.82
N ARG A 638 29.38 -35.67 8.50
CA ARG A 638 28.82 -34.68 7.57
C ARG A 638 27.47 -35.17 7.06
N ARG A 639 26.42 -34.38 7.23
CA ARG A 639 25.08 -34.66 6.67
C ARG A 639 24.59 -33.50 5.81
N THR A 640 23.76 -33.80 4.81
CA THR A 640 23.10 -32.77 4.00
C THR A 640 21.78 -32.38 4.65
N ARG A 641 21.48 -31.08 4.67
CA ARG A 641 20.20 -30.53 5.09
C ARG A 641 19.62 -29.69 3.95
N LEU A 642 18.34 -29.86 3.68
CA LEU A 642 17.59 -28.92 2.85
C LEU A 642 16.72 -28.07 3.76
N ALA A 643 16.74 -26.77 3.52
CA ALA A 643 15.85 -25.85 4.18
C ALA A 643 15.23 -24.87 3.17
N LEU A 644 14.04 -24.40 3.47
CA LEU A 644 13.28 -23.45 2.68
C LEU A 644 12.90 -22.28 3.56
N CYS A 645 13.26 -21.05 3.20
CA CYS A 645 12.63 -19.86 3.75
C CYS A 645 11.44 -19.46 2.88
N VAL A 646 10.32 -19.20 3.52
CA VAL A 646 9.10 -18.70 2.89
C VAL A 646 8.84 -17.32 3.46
N ALA A 647 8.92 -16.32 2.58
CA ALA A 647 8.75 -14.93 2.92
C ALA A 647 7.74 -14.24 2.01
N PHE A 648 7.37 -13.02 2.38
CA PHE A 648 6.30 -12.27 1.74
C PHE A 648 6.78 -10.92 1.24
N ASP A 649 6.30 -10.56 0.04
CA ASP A 649 6.67 -9.36 -0.69
C ASP A 649 5.47 -8.80 -1.46
N GLY A 650 4.38 -8.52 -0.73
CA GLY A 650 3.21 -7.80 -1.23
C GLY A 650 2.24 -8.71 -1.96
N LEU A 651 2.29 -8.77 -3.29
CA LEU A 651 1.48 -9.74 -4.04
C LEU A 651 2.23 -11.06 -4.23
N TYR A 652 3.43 -11.18 -3.68
CA TYR A 652 4.35 -12.25 -4.01
C TYR A 652 4.84 -13.01 -2.79
N TRP A 653 4.99 -14.31 -2.96
CA TRP A 653 5.73 -15.20 -2.07
C TRP A 653 7.16 -15.32 -2.54
N ILE A 654 8.09 -15.33 -1.60
CA ILE A 654 9.51 -15.58 -1.84
C ILE A 654 9.84 -16.94 -1.25
N TYR A 655 10.24 -17.86 -2.09
CA TYR A 655 10.74 -19.19 -1.75
C TYR A 655 12.24 -19.20 -1.90
N VAL A 656 12.95 -19.39 -0.79
CA VAL A 656 14.41 -19.47 -0.78
C VAL A 656 14.82 -20.86 -0.30
N LEU A 657 15.24 -21.73 -1.22
CA LEU A 657 15.74 -23.06 -0.87
C LEU A 657 17.25 -23.01 -0.73
N GLY A 658 17.76 -23.42 0.42
CA GLY A 658 19.18 -23.63 0.67
C GLY A 658 19.50 -25.11 0.86
N ARG A 659 20.66 -25.50 0.34
CA ARG A 659 21.29 -26.78 0.65
C ARG A 659 22.49 -26.54 1.54
N PHE A 660 22.56 -27.28 2.63
CA PHE A 660 23.56 -27.09 3.67
C PHE A 660 24.30 -28.39 3.95
N ALA A 661 25.60 -28.29 4.24
CA ALA A 661 26.33 -29.35 4.94
C ALA A 661 26.34 -29.02 6.43
N VAL A 662 25.91 -29.98 7.24
CA VAL A 662 25.98 -29.91 8.70
C VAL A 662 27.06 -30.89 9.16
N ILE A 663 28.02 -30.38 9.92
CA ILE A 663 29.12 -31.13 10.50
C ILE A 663 28.98 -31.03 12.01
N ASN A 664 28.60 -32.15 12.63
CA ASN A 664 28.41 -32.22 14.08
C ASN A 664 29.66 -32.85 14.72
N GLU A 665 30.29 -32.08 15.59
CA GLU A 665 31.36 -32.49 16.49
C GLU A 665 30.82 -32.56 17.92
N GLU A 666 31.58 -33.14 18.85
CA GLU A 666 31.08 -33.39 20.22
C GLU A 666 30.65 -32.11 20.96
N ARG A 667 31.34 -31.00 20.71
CA ARG A 667 31.13 -29.70 21.39
C ARG A 667 30.82 -28.56 20.43
N LYS A 668 30.63 -28.87 19.16
CA LYS A 668 30.58 -27.86 18.11
C LYS A 668 29.74 -28.35 16.94
N THR A 669 28.92 -27.45 16.41
CA THR A 669 28.17 -27.68 15.19
C THR A 669 28.58 -26.63 14.17
N ARG A 670 28.89 -27.10 12.95
CA ARG A 670 29.22 -26.27 11.81
C ARG A 670 28.18 -26.47 10.71
N VAL A 671 27.66 -25.36 10.19
CA VAL A 671 26.75 -25.35 9.03
C VAL A 671 27.41 -24.58 7.91
N GLU A 672 27.46 -25.17 6.73
CA GLU A 672 28.01 -24.58 5.50
C GLU A 672 26.92 -24.50 4.44
N LEU A 673 26.69 -23.33 3.86
CA LEU A 673 25.79 -23.19 2.71
C LEU A 673 26.50 -23.71 1.45
N LEU A 674 25.96 -24.73 0.81
CA LEU A 674 26.53 -25.34 -0.40
C LEU A 674 26.03 -24.64 -1.67
N ASN A 675 24.76 -24.31 -1.71
CA ASN A 675 24.10 -23.52 -2.75
C ASN A 675 22.72 -23.06 -2.28
N GLY A 676 22.14 -22.10 -2.99
CA GLY A 676 20.82 -21.59 -2.70
C GLY A 676 20.09 -21.11 -3.96
N TYR A 677 18.78 -21.18 -3.91
CA TYR A 677 17.86 -20.83 -5.00
C TYR A 677 16.76 -19.95 -4.46
N VAL A 678 16.39 -18.94 -5.25
CA VAL A 678 15.31 -18.04 -4.90
C VAL A 678 14.30 -18.01 -6.04
N LYS A 679 13.04 -18.25 -5.70
CA LYS A 679 11.89 -18.20 -6.59
C LYS A 679 10.84 -17.28 -5.98
N VAL A 680 10.32 -16.36 -6.78
CA VAL A 680 9.30 -15.38 -6.42
C VAL A 680 8.05 -15.67 -7.22
N GLU A 681 6.95 -15.92 -6.54
CA GLU A 681 5.69 -16.35 -7.14
C GLU A 681 4.54 -15.47 -6.69
N GLU A 682 3.55 -15.28 -7.57
CA GLU A 682 2.35 -14.50 -7.26
C GLU A 682 1.41 -15.27 -6.34
N ARG A 683 0.87 -14.60 -5.32
CA ARG A 683 0.08 -15.20 -4.24
C ARG A 683 -1.24 -15.79 -4.73
N ASP A 684 -1.99 -15.03 -5.52
CA ASP A 684 -3.37 -15.41 -5.88
C ASP A 684 -3.38 -16.75 -6.63
N LYS A 685 -2.36 -16.98 -7.47
CA LYS A 685 -2.15 -18.25 -8.19
C LYS A 685 -1.79 -19.45 -7.31
N ILE A 686 -1.35 -19.22 -6.07
CA ILE A 686 -1.06 -20.29 -5.08
C ILE A 686 -2.31 -20.58 -4.27
N ASP A 687 -2.95 -19.52 -3.77
CA ASP A 687 -4.12 -19.63 -2.90
C ASP A 687 -5.27 -20.31 -3.66
N GLU A 688 -5.46 -20.03 -4.96
CA GLU A 688 -6.44 -20.73 -5.82
C GLU A 688 -6.16 -22.24 -5.93
N GLY A 689 -4.88 -22.64 -6.09
CA GLY A 689 -4.49 -24.05 -6.20
C GLY A 689 -4.61 -24.84 -4.89
N MET A 690 -4.46 -24.19 -3.73
CA MET A 690 -4.65 -24.84 -2.43
C MET A 690 -6.11 -25.09 -2.08
N VAL A 691 -7.03 -24.30 -2.62
CA VAL A 691 -8.48 -24.48 -2.40
C VAL A 691 -9.01 -25.65 -3.22
N SER A 692 -8.54 -25.84 -4.47
CA SER A 692 -8.95 -26.98 -5.30
C SER A 692 -8.53 -28.32 -4.70
N ASP A 693 -7.31 -28.42 -4.16
CA ASP A 693 -6.78 -29.64 -3.54
C ASP A 693 -7.45 -30.02 -2.20
N ARG A 694 -8.29 -29.14 -1.62
CA ARG A 694 -9.11 -29.46 -0.44
C ARG A 694 -10.52 -29.92 -0.79
N ILE A 695 -10.93 -29.76 -2.04
CA ILE A 695 -12.26 -30.13 -2.53
C ILE A 695 -12.23 -31.52 -3.20
N GLU A 696 -11.07 -31.94 -3.73
CA GLU A 696 -10.77 -33.34 -4.09
C GLU A 696 -10.27 -34.14 -2.88
#